data_AF-A0A3E2HBE0-F1
#
_entry.id   AF-A0A3E2HBE0-F1
#
_cell.length_a   1.000
_cell.length_b   1.000
_cell.length_c   1.000
_cell.angle_alpha   90.00
_cell.angle_beta   90.00
_cell.angle_gamma   90.00
#
_symmetry.space_group_name_H-M   'P 1'
#
loop_
_entity.id
_entity.type
_entity.pdbx_description
1 polymer ?
#
loop_
_entity_poly.entity_id
_entity_poly.type
_entity_poly.pdbx_seq_one_letter_code
_entity_poly.pdbx_strand_id
1 'polypeptide(L)'
;MKRKLDSNDIPAPVDGLDSSSSRKKDIAFSDLGLNPLLLQAITKQNFKNPTLVQIEAIPLALAGRDLLVRAKTGSGKTAAYLLPILHSILKSKQNSSTQHVSSLILVPTRELAQQVFEAVESFSSFCTKDIRAVNLTEKVSQDVQRSILSDVPDIIVATPARAALNLNTEALSFDNLTHLVIDEADLVLSYGYDDDLKNISKSLPKNCQNFLVSATLTEEVDTLKGLFCRDPVILQLEEPEENGEGVTQYVVNCAEDEKFLLIYVIFKLRLIKGKCIVFVADIDRCYRLKLYLEQFGIRSCILNSELPVNSRIHVVEEFNKNVYDIIIASDEHEVLGDEEDSKPEPVTEGRTARAGKTGMAISFVIPSHEYKKHKPTSIESAEHDEKVLSKIKRQQAKAGKEIKPYNFDMKQIDAFRYRMGDALRAVTKIGIREARSREVREELIRSEKLKRHFEENPDDLKHLRHDGELRPARVQSHLKHVPDYLLPKDGKKGITNGDVGFIRILLWRQNNILQVPGSADIENSSFLVVILLDTTYLCSDTMSGNRTNAAKAKVVPNDTLKAGLSSSAEPITVIPNLPPSNGEQTAQNGNGNVDFTVKAGLARMLKGGVIMDVVNAEQARIAEEAGAVAVMALERVPADIRAEGGVARMSDPKMIKEIMASVTIPVMAKARIGHFVECQILQAIGVDYIDESEVLTPADHAHHVEKHAFKVPFVCGCRNLGEALRRISEGAAMIRTKGEAGTGDVVEAVRHMRTVNAEIAHASRMSDTELRVLAKDIQAPFELLKETAKLGRLPVVNFAAGGIATPADAALMMQLGCDGVFVGSGIFKSGDAAKRAKAIVQAVTHYNDPKILAEVSEDLGEAMVGINTGAMEPKEKMQGRGW
;
A
#
# COMPACT_ATOMS: atom_id res chain seq x y z
N MET A 1 44.59 -61.02 13.19
CA MET A 1 45.55 -61.09 12.08
C MET A 1 46.56 -59.96 12.24
N LYS A 2 47.86 -60.28 12.35
CA LYS A 2 48.93 -59.30 12.61
C LYS A 2 49.10 -58.37 11.41
N ARG A 3 49.00 -57.05 11.61
CA ARG A 3 49.37 -56.03 10.60
C ARG A 3 50.90 -55.97 10.51
N LYS A 4 51.45 -56.04 9.29
CA LYS A 4 52.87 -55.73 9.04
C LYS A 4 53.04 -54.21 9.04
N LEU A 5 53.95 -53.72 9.88
CA LEU A 5 54.41 -52.34 9.96
C LEU A 5 55.65 -52.19 9.04
N ASP A 6 55.87 -51.00 8.50
CA ASP A 6 57.11 -50.66 7.77
C ASP A 6 58.22 -50.24 8.74
N SER A 7 59.40 -49.87 8.22
CA SER A 7 60.60 -49.55 9.03
C SER A 7 60.45 -48.31 9.93
N ASN A 8 59.29 -47.64 9.94
CA ASN A 8 58.98 -46.48 10.77
C ASN A 8 57.63 -46.59 11.53
N ASP A 9 57.07 -47.80 11.67
CA ASP A 9 55.85 -48.07 12.47
C ASP A 9 54.59 -47.25 12.09
N ILE A 10 54.42 -46.88 10.80
CA ILE A 10 53.23 -46.16 10.30
C ILE A 10 52.48 -47.02 9.26
N PRO A 11 51.13 -47.15 9.32
CA PRO A 11 50.37 -47.85 8.29
C PRO A 11 50.34 -47.08 6.95
N ALA A 12 50.90 -47.67 5.90
CA ALA A 12 50.85 -47.14 4.53
C ALA A 12 49.42 -47.16 3.94
N PRO A 13 48.95 -46.07 3.29
CA PRO A 13 47.68 -46.06 2.55
C PRO A 13 47.79 -46.86 1.25
N VAL A 14 46.72 -47.57 0.92
CA VAL A 14 46.58 -48.42 -0.27
C VAL A 14 46.13 -47.55 -1.45
N ASP A 15 46.91 -47.52 -2.53
CA ASP A 15 46.50 -46.95 -3.82
C ASP A 15 45.45 -47.85 -4.49
N GLY A 16 44.39 -47.24 -5.02
CA GLY A 16 43.53 -47.86 -6.04
C GLY A 16 42.14 -48.30 -5.58
N LEU A 17 41.27 -47.33 -5.27
CA LEU A 17 39.84 -47.41 -5.54
C LEU A 17 39.43 -46.02 -6.01
N ASP A 18 39.35 -45.85 -7.33
CA ASP A 18 38.70 -44.70 -7.98
C ASP A 18 37.28 -44.60 -7.43
N SER A 19 37.10 -43.77 -6.39
CA SER A 19 35.79 -43.27 -6.05
C SER A 19 35.41 -42.30 -7.15
N SER A 20 34.68 -42.79 -8.15
CA SER A 20 33.91 -41.96 -9.06
C SER A 20 32.87 -41.19 -8.23
N SER A 21 33.30 -40.13 -7.55
CA SER A 21 32.43 -39.07 -7.09
C SER A 21 31.84 -38.48 -8.36
N SER A 22 30.58 -38.79 -8.65
CA SER A 22 29.82 -38.11 -9.68
C SER A 22 29.80 -36.62 -9.34
N ARG A 23 30.76 -35.85 -9.88
CA ARG A 23 30.66 -34.39 -9.93
C ARG A 23 29.35 -34.11 -10.65
N LYS A 24 28.34 -33.63 -9.93
CA LYS A 24 27.10 -33.13 -10.53
C LYS A 24 27.53 -32.13 -11.60
N LYS A 25 27.16 -32.39 -12.85
CA LYS A 25 27.44 -31.51 -13.97
C LYS A 25 26.75 -30.17 -13.67
N ASP A 26 27.48 -29.05 -13.66
CA ASP A 26 26.87 -27.73 -13.60
C ASP A 26 26.07 -27.53 -14.88
N ILE A 27 24.74 -27.56 -14.78
CA ILE A 27 23.82 -27.43 -15.93
C ILE A 27 23.69 -25.95 -16.27
N ALA A 28 23.97 -25.56 -17.51
CA ALA A 28 23.79 -24.20 -18.00
C ALA A 28 22.43 -24.05 -18.70
N PHE A 29 21.95 -22.81 -18.87
CA PHE A 29 20.71 -22.54 -19.63
C PHE A 29 20.76 -23.07 -21.08
N SER A 30 21.94 -23.10 -21.69
CA SER A 30 22.14 -23.68 -23.03
C SER A 30 21.85 -25.18 -23.10
N ASP A 31 21.94 -25.88 -21.97
CA ASP A 31 21.67 -27.32 -21.89
C ASP A 31 20.16 -27.63 -21.79
N LEU A 32 19.32 -26.61 -21.56
CA LEU A 32 17.87 -26.76 -21.37
C LEU A 32 17.06 -26.74 -22.67
N GLY A 33 17.71 -26.67 -23.84
CA GLY A 33 17.04 -26.74 -25.14
C GLY A 33 16.25 -25.49 -25.55
N LEU A 34 16.57 -24.33 -24.96
CA LEU A 34 15.89 -23.06 -25.26
C LEU A 34 16.33 -22.44 -26.60
N ASN A 35 15.50 -21.52 -27.12
CA ASN A 35 15.80 -20.83 -28.37
C ASN A 35 17.02 -19.90 -28.18
N PRO A 36 17.96 -19.81 -29.16
CA PRO A 36 19.15 -18.95 -29.05
C PRO A 36 18.86 -17.48 -28.72
N LEU A 37 17.75 -16.91 -29.18
CA LEU A 37 17.37 -15.52 -28.87
C LEU A 37 17.02 -15.35 -27.38
N LEU A 38 16.38 -16.35 -26.78
CA LEU A 38 16.08 -16.36 -25.34
C LEU A 38 17.36 -16.51 -24.52
N LEU A 39 18.32 -17.33 -24.97
CA LEU A 39 19.63 -17.45 -24.32
C LEU A 39 20.41 -16.13 -24.32
N GLN A 40 20.31 -15.34 -25.39
CA GLN A 40 20.88 -13.99 -25.44
C GLN A 40 20.19 -13.05 -24.44
N ALA A 41 18.85 -13.11 -24.33
CA ALA A 41 18.10 -12.34 -23.35
C ALA A 41 18.50 -12.69 -21.91
N ILE A 42 18.57 -13.98 -21.57
CA ILE A 42 19.00 -14.48 -20.26
C ILE A 42 20.41 -13.97 -19.90
N THR A 43 21.33 -14.02 -20.87
CA THR A 43 22.71 -13.53 -20.70
C THR A 43 22.74 -12.03 -20.44
N LYS A 44 21.96 -11.23 -21.19
CA LYS A 44 21.84 -9.77 -21.00
C LYS A 44 21.29 -9.41 -19.62
N GLN A 45 20.40 -10.23 -19.08
CA GLN A 45 19.84 -10.07 -17.74
C GLN A 45 20.78 -10.56 -16.62
N ASN A 46 22.00 -11.01 -16.95
CA ASN A 46 23.02 -11.51 -16.03
C ASN A 46 22.60 -12.75 -15.21
N PHE A 47 21.66 -13.56 -15.72
CA PHE A 47 21.37 -14.87 -15.13
C PHE A 47 22.50 -15.85 -15.47
N LYS A 48 23.31 -16.21 -14.47
CA LYS A 48 24.49 -17.06 -14.66
C LYS A 48 24.12 -18.52 -14.90
N ASN A 49 23.39 -19.11 -13.95
CA ASN A 49 23.00 -20.52 -13.95
C ASN A 49 21.49 -20.64 -13.70
N PRO A 50 20.82 -21.65 -14.29
CA PRO A 50 19.41 -21.93 -14.00
C PRO A 50 19.24 -22.40 -12.56
N THR A 51 18.15 -21.98 -11.91
CA THR A 51 17.78 -22.44 -10.57
C THR A 51 17.23 -23.86 -10.62
N LEU A 52 17.10 -24.52 -9.46
CA LEU A 52 16.61 -25.89 -9.38
C LEU A 52 15.21 -26.05 -10.01
N VAL A 53 14.30 -25.10 -9.75
CA VAL A 53 12.97 -25.10 -10.38
C VAL A 53 13.02 -24.94 -11.88
N GLN A 54 13.96 -24.17 -12.41
CA GLN A 54 14.13 -24.00 -13.85
C GLN A 54 14.71 -25.26 -14.50
N ILE A 55 15.69 -25.91 -13.86
CA ILE A 55 16.31 -27.15 -14.36
C ILE A 55 15.28 -28.27 -14.49
N GLU A 56 14.38 -28.41 -13.52
CA GLU A 56 13.38 -29.48 -13.51
C GLU A 56 12.14 -29.13 -14.35
N ALA A 57 11.64 -27.89 -14.26
CA ALA A 57 10.40 -27.51 -14.92
C ALA A 57 10.56 -27.24 -16.42
N ILE A 58 11.64 -26.58 -16.87
CA ILE A 58 11.77 -26.16 -18.27
C ILE A 58 11.75 -27.35 -19.24
N PRO A 59 12.51 -28.45 -19.02
CA PRO A 59 12.48 -29.60 -19.93
C PRO A 59 11.10 -30.28 -19.99
N LEU A 60 10.40 -30.38 -18.86
CA LEU A 60 9.06 -30.96 -18.80
C LEU A 60 8.02 -30.07 -19.50
N ALA A 61 8.15 -28.76 -19.32
CA ALA A 61 7.34 -27.77 -20.00
C ALA A 61 7.53 -27.82 -21.52
N LEU A 62 8.78 -27.89 -22.00
CA LEU A 62 9.09 -28.03 -23.43
C LEU A 62 8.59 -29.36 -24.03
N ALA A 63 8.42 -30.39 -23.20
CA ALA A 63 7.79 -31.66 -23.60
C ALA A 63 6.25 -31.59 -23.65
N GLY A 64 5.64 -30.44 -23.35
CA GLY A 64 4.19 -30.23 -23.42
C GLY A 64 3.40 -30.79 -22.23
N ARG A 65 4.05 -31.05 -21.09
CA ARG A 65 3.39 -31.56 -19.88
C ARG A 65 2.74 -30.43 -19.09
N ASP A 66 1.51 -30.63 -18.61
CA ASP A 66 0.93 -29.78 -17.56
C ASP A 66 1.82 -29.84 -16.31
N LEU A 67 2.04 -28.72 -15.64
CA LEU A 67 2.91 -28.64 -14.47
C LEU A 67 2.19 -28.03 -13.28
N LEU A 68 2.31 -28.67 -12.11
CA LEU A 68 2.01 -28.07 -10.83
C LEU A 68 3.33 -27.87 -10.09
N VAL A 69 3.77 -26.63 -9.97
CA VAL A 69 5.07 -26.27 -9.41
C VAL A 69 4.89 -25.66 -8.03
N ARG A 70 5.38 -26.36 -7.01
CA ARG A 70 5.52 -25.83 -5.64
C ARG A 70 6.97 -25.45 -5.39
N ALA A 71 7.23 -24.16 -5.26
CA ALA A 71 8.53 -23.64 -4.84
C ALA A 71 8.39 -22.30 -4.11
N LYS A 72 9.36 -21.97 -3.25
CA LYS A 72 9.37 -20.72 -2.47
C LYS A 72 9.40 -19.49 -3.39
N THR A 73 8.89 -18.35 -2.95
CA THR A 73 9.03 -17.10 -3.71
C THR A 73 10.50 -16.74 -3.88
N GLY A 74 10.90 -16.29 -5.07
CA GLY A 74 12.29 -15.97 -5.39
C GLY A 74 13.12 -17.14 -5.94
N SER A 75 12.59 -18.37 -6.00
CA SER A 75 13.26 -19.53 -6.63
C SER A 75 13.37 -19.43 -8.15
N GLY A 76 12.79 -18.40 -8.77
CA GLY A 76 12.81 -18.22 -10.22
C GLY A 76 11.68 -18.93 -10.98
N LYS A 77 10.55 -19.20 -10.32
CA LYS A 77 9.33 -19.82 -10.90
C LYS A 77 8.83 -19.11 -12.16
N THR A 78 8.88 -17.78 -12.17
CA THR A 78 8.43 -16.96 -13.30
C THR A 78 9.18 -17.31 -14.59
N ALA A 79 10.52 -17.41 -14.54
CA ALA A 79 11.31 -17.83 -15.69
C ALA A 79 11.08 -19.31 -16.05
N ALA A 80 10.77 -20.15 -15.06
CA ALA A 80 10.55 -21.58 -15.25
C ALA A 80 9.34 -21.89 -16.15
N TYR A 81 8.27 -21.07 -16.11
CA TYR A 81 7.15 -21.18 -17.04
C TYR A 81 7.25 -20.22 -18.24
N LEU A 82 7.83 -19.02 -18.08
CA LEU A 82 7.91 -18.06 -19.19
C LEU A 82 8.84 -18.50 -20.32
N LEU A 83 10.04 -19.00 -20.01
CA LEU A 83 11.01 -19.41 -21.01
C LEU A 83 10.48 -20.50 -21.97
N PRO A 84 9.84 -21.58 -21.49
CA PRO A 84 9.26 -22.58 -22.39
C PRO A 84 8.06 -22.05 -23.19
N ILE A 85 7.23 -21.16 -22.62
CA ILE A 85 6.13 -20.52 -23.34
C ILE A 85 6.66 -19.66 -24.49
N LEU A 86 7.63 -18.78 -24.21
CA LEU A 86 8.27 -17.94 -25.23
C LEU A 86 8.93 -18.79 -26.33
N HIS A 87 9.59 -19.90 -25.95
CA HIS A 87 10.17 -20.84 -26.91
C HIS A 87 9.09 -21.45 -27.82
N SER A 88 7.97 -21.89 -27.25
CA SER A 88 6.85 -22.49 -27.98
C SER A 88 6.23 -21.51 -28.99
N ILE A 89 6.03 -20.25 -28.59
CA ILE A 89 5.53 -19.17 -29.47
C ILE A 89 6.48 -18.95 -30.65
N LEU A 90 7.78 -18.79 -30.38
CA LEU A 90 8.79 -18.61 -31.44
C LEU A 90 8.82 -19.78 -32.42
N LYS A 91 8.73 -21.02 -31.90
CA LYS A 91 8.69 -22.23 -32.74
C LYS A 91 7.42 -22.31 -33.57
N SER A 92 6.28 -21.88 -33.04
CA SER A 92 5.02 -21.79 -33.79
C SER A 92 5.12 -20.79 -34.94
N LYS A 93 5.69 -19.61 -34.68
CA LYS A 93 5.86 -18.55 -35.69
C LYS A 93 6.83 -18.88 -36.82
N GLN A 94 7.77 -19.80 -36.60
CA GLN A 94 8.61 -20.34 -37.67
C GLN A 94 7.82 -21.18 -38.68
N ASN A 95 6.72 -21.80 -38.24
CA ASN A 95 5.91 -22.72 -39.06
C ASN A 95 4.62 -22.09 -39.59
N SER A 96 4.10 -21.05 -38.93
CA SER A 96 2.88 -20.34 -39.33
C SER A 96 3.00 -18.84 -39.09
N SER A 97 2.51 -18.03 -40.04
CA SER A 97 2.47 -16.57 -39.93
C SER A 97 1.18 -16.02 -39.32
N THR A 98 0.25 -16.88 -38.89
CA THR A 98 -1.05 -16.48 -38.34
C THR A 98 -0.94 -16.00 -36.90
N GLN A 99 -1.23 -14.73 -36.66
CA GLN A 99 -1.24 -14.13 -35.32
C GLN A 99 -2.48 -14.56 -34.53
N HIS A 100 -2.29 -14.99 -33.29
CA HIS A 100 -3.36 -15.36 -32.36
C HIS A 100 -2.90 -15.23 -30.91
N VAL A 101 -3.85 -15.08 -29.99
CA VAL A 101 -3.56 -15.16 -28.55
C VAL A 101 -3.19 -16.59 -28.21
N SER A 102 -1.92 -16.81 -27.91
CA SER A 102 -1.36 -18.14 -27.68
C SER A 102 -1.26 -18.49 -26.20
N SER A 103 -1.14 -17.49 -25.33
CA SER A 103 -0.86 -17.71 -23.91
C SER A 103 -1.59 -16.71 -23.00
N LEU A 104 -2.18 -17.22 -21.91
CA LEU A 104 -2.83 -16.44 -20.86
C LEU A 104 -2.13 -16.69 -19.54
N ILE A 105 -1.72 -15.62 -18.86
CA ILE A 105 -1.10 -15.68 -17.54
C ILE A 105 -2.01 -14.96 -16.54
N LEU A 106 -2.63 -15.74 -15.67
CA LEU A 106 -3.48 -15.29 -14.59
C LEU A 106 -2.66 -15.09 -13.31
N VAL A 107 -2.81 -13.92 -12.71
CA VAL A 107 -2.16 -13.53 -11.45
C VAL A 107 -3.18 -12.96 -10.47
N PRO A 108 -2.94 -13.02 -9.15
CA PRO A 108 -3.88 -12.51 -8.13
C PRO A 108 -3.98 -10.99 -8.08
N THR A 109 -2.92 -10.25 -8.42
CA THR A 109 -2.83 -8.80 -8.21
C THR A 109 -2.34 -8.05 -9.44
N ARG A 110 -2.62 -6.74 -9.50
CA ARG A 110 -2.18 -5.85 -10.58
C ARG A 110 -0.66 -5.64 -10.55
N GLU A 111 -0.09 -5.60 -9.35
CA GLU A 111 1.34 -5.45 -9.12
C GLU A 111 2.11 -6.67 -9.61
N LEU A 112 1.60 -7.87 -9.34
CA LEU A 112 2.20 -9.09 -9.86
C LEU A 112 2.02 -9.20 -11.39
N ALA A 113 0.89 -8.73 -11.94
CA ALA A 113 0.69 -8.66 -13.38
C ALA A 113 1.77 -7.81 -14.05
N GLN A 114 2.08 -6.66 -13.46
CA GLN A 114 3.14 -5.77 -13.94
C GLN A 114 4.52 -6.45 -13.87
N GLN A 115 4.84 -7.12 -12.76
CA GLN A 115 6.13 -7.83 -12.61
C GLN A 115 6.30 -8.95 -13.64
N VAL A 116 5.24 -9.73 -13.89
CA VAL A 116 5.24 -10.80 -14.89
C VAL A 116 5.34 -10.21 -16.30
N PHE A 117 4.62 -9.12 -16.58
CA PHE A 117 4.68 -8.42 -17.86
C PHE A 117 6.09 -7.89 -18.16
N GLU A 118 6.75 -7.25 -17.21
CA GLU A 118 8.14 -6.80 -17.34
C GLU A 118 9.11 -7.98 -17.55
N ALA A 119 8.86 -9.12 -16.90
CA ALA A 119 9.64 -10.32 -17.12
C ALA A 119 9.46 -10.87 -18.55
N VAL A 120 8.24 -10.81 -19.10
CA VAL A 120 7.97 -11.17 -20.50
C VAL A 120 8.75 -10.26 -21.45
N GLU A 121 8.71 -8.94 -21.27
CA GLU A 121 9.47 -7.97 -22.09
C GLU A 121 10.98 -8.19 -21.99
N SER A 122 11.46 -8.46 -20.78
CA SER A 122 12.86 -8.73 -20.48
C SER A 122 13.38 -9.97 -21.23
N PHE A 123 12.69 -11.10 -21.11
CA PHE A 123 13.07 -12.36 -21.75
C PHE A 123 12.81 -12.37 -23.27
N SER A 124 11.90 -11.54 -23.76
CA SER A 124 11.62 -11.38 -25.19
C SER A 124 12.41 -10.24 -25.86
N SER A 125 13.33 -9.58 -25.15
CA SER A 125 14.03 -8.37 -25.64
C SER A 125 14.82 -8.55 -26.94
N PHE A 126 15.17 -9.78 -27.33
CA PHE A 126 15.83 -10.12 -28.61
C PHE A 126 14.88 -10.68 -29.68
N CYS A 127 13.59 -10.79 -29.37
CA CYS A 127 12.53 -11.24 -30.27
C CYS A 127 11.26 -10.38 -30.15
N THR A 128 11.41 -9.09 -29.86
CA THR A 128 10.30 -8.12 -29.68
C THR A 128 9.46 -7.91 -30.95
N LYS A 129 10.03 -8.21 -32.12
CA LYS A 129 9.29 -8.19 -33.40
C LYS A 129 8.37 -9.40 -33.53
N ASP A 130 8.71 -10.50 -32.87
CA ASP A 130 8.04 -11.78 -32.99
C ASP A 130 7.07 -12.04 -31.84
N ILE A 131 7.25 -11.44 -30.65
CA ILE A 131 6.38 -11.68 -29.50
C ILE A 131 5.77 -10.37 -29.04
N ARG A 132 4.44 -10.32 -28.98
CA ARG A 132 3.66 -9.21 -28.43
C ARG A 132 3.00 -9.65 -27.14
N ALA A 133 3.14 -8.86 -26.09
CA ALA A 133 2.49 -9.10 -24.82
C ALA A 133 1.63 -7.90 -24.42
N VAL A 134 0.57 -8.14 -23.64
CA VAL A 134 -0.30 -7.09 -23.08
C VAL A 134 -0.60 -7.37 -21.62
N ASN A 135 -0.52 -6.34 -20.77
CA ASN A 135 -1.02 -6.35 -19.40
C ASN A 135 -2.43 -5.76 -19.33
N LEU A 136 -3.46 -6.59 -19.16
CA LEU A 136 -4.85 -6.14 -19.09
C LEU A 136 -5.23 -5.47 -17.76
N THR A 137 -4.33 -5.48 -16.77
CA THR A 137 -4.58 -4.82 -15.49
C THR A 137 -4.27 -3.33 -15.51
N GLU A 138 -3.72 -2.81 -16.60
CA GLU A 138 -3.46 -1.38 -16.77
C GLU A 138 -4.77 -0.57 -16.81
N LYS A 139 -4.76 0.61 -16.19
CA LYS A 139 -5.92 1.52 -16.18
C LYS A 139 -5.96 2.29 -17.49
N VAL A 140 -6.46 1.63 -18.53
CA VAL A 140 -6.77 2.23 -19.84
C VAL A 140 -8.27 2.25 -20.06
N SER A 141 -8.76 3.15 -20.92
CA SER A 141 -10.18 3.15 -21.30
C SER A 141 -10.54 1.84 -22.01
N GLN A 142 -11.82 1.45 -21.97
CA GLN A 142 -12.28 0.22 -22.63
C GLN A 142 -12.01 0.24 -24.14
N ASP A 143 -12.08 1.42 -24.77
CA ASP A 143 -11.80 1.59 -26.20
C ASP A 143 -10.32 1.36 -26.51
N VAL A 144 -9.41 1.87 -25.68
CA VAL A 144 -7.96 1.65 -25.82
C VAL A 144 -7.62 0.18 -25.59
N GLN A 145 -8.21 -0.45 -24.56
CA GLN A 145 -8.01 -1.86 -24.29
C GLN A 145 -8.47 -2.74 -25.46
N ARG A 146 -9.64 -2.44 -26.04
CA ARG A 146 -10.14 -3.12 -27.24
C ARG A 146 -9.23 -2.93 -28.44
N SER A 147 -8.71 -1.71 -28.64
CA SER A 147 -7.72 -1.45 -29.70
C SER A 147 -6.46 -2.28 -29.51
N ILE A 148 -5.92 -2.34 -28.30
CA ILE A 148 -4.72 -3.14 -27.97
C ILE A 148 -4.98 -4.63 -28.21
N LEU A 149 -6.15 -5.14 -27.81
CA LEU A 149 -6.54 -6.52 -28.04
C LEU A 149 -6.80 -6.83 -29.52
N SER A 150 -7.21 -5.84 -30.32
CA SER A 150 -7.42 -5.99 -31.77
C SER A 150 -6.10 -6.19 -32.54
N ASP A 151 -4.96 -5.81 -31.96
CA ASP A 151 -3.63 -6.12 -32.51
C ASP A 151 -3.22 -7.60 -32.28
N VAL A 152 -4.08 -8.37 -31.62
CA VAL A 152 -3.98 -9.81 -31.36
C VAL A 152 -2.61 -10.15 -30.74
N PRO A 153 -2.38 -9.79 -29.46
CA PRO A 153 -1.12 -10.09 -28.79
C PRO A 153 -0.92 -11.60 -28.62
N ASP A 154 0.32 -12.04 -28.54
CA ASP A 154 0.66 -13.45 -28.34
C ASP A 154 0.44 -13.89 -26.89
N ILE A 155 0.72 -12.99 -25.95
CA ILE A 155 0.67 -13.23 -24.50
C ILE A 155 -0.22 -12.17 -23.83
N ILE A 156 -1.09 -12.62 -22.95
CA ILE A 156 -1.92 -11.75 -22.12
C ILE A 156 -1.65 -12.04 -20.65
N VAL A 157 -1.32 -10.98 -19.90
CA VAL A 157 -1.18 -11.03 -18.44
C VAL A 157 -2.38 -10.31 -17.82
N ALA A 158 -3.10 -10.95 -16.91
CA ALA A 158 -4.34 -10.41 -16.36
C ALA A 158 -4.66 -10.98 -14.96
N THR A 159 -5.54 -10.30 -14.22
CA THR A 159 -6.27 -10.94 -13.12
C THR A 159 -7.44 -11.76 -13.68
N PRO A 160 -7.92 -12.82 -13.00
CA PRO A 160 -9.03 -13.63 -13.48
C PRO A 160 -10.28 -12.81 -13.81
N ALA A 161 -10.69 -11.88 -12.93
CA ALA A 161 -11.82 -10.99 -13.18
C ALA A 161 -11.68 -10.20 -14.48
N ARG A 162 -10.46 -9.73 -14.80
CA ARG A 162 -10.23 -8.94 -16.02
C ARG A 162 -10.18 -9.81 -17.27
N ALA A 163 -9.62 -11.00 -17.19
CA ALA A 163 -9.65 -11.97 -18.28
C ALA A 163 -11.09 -12.43 -18.56
N ALA A 164 -11.84 -12.81 -17.53
CA ALA A 164 -13.24 -13.22 -17.63
C ALA A 164 -14.14 -12.12 -18.21
N LEU A 165 -13.95 -10.86 -17.77
CA LEU A 165 -14.69 -9.72 -18.34
C LEU A 165 -14.43 -9.56 -19.86
N ASN A 166 -13.18 -9.66 -20.30
CA ASN A 166 -12.84 -9.49 -21.71
C ASN A 166 -13.29 -10.69 -22.57
N LEU A 167 -13.31 -11.88 -21.99
CA LEU A 167 -13.89 -13.07 -22.60
C LEU A 167 -15.40 -12.91 -22.79
N ASN A 168 -16.12 -12.48 -21.75
CA ASN A 168 -17.57 -12.30 -21.77
C ASN A 168 -18.04 -11.19 -22.71
N THR A 169 -17.17 -10.20 -22.98
CA THR A 169 -17.45 -9.11 -23.92
C THR A 169 -16.92 -9.41 -25.33
N GLU A 170 -16.45 -10.63 -25.57
CA GLU A 170 -15.87 -11.11 -26.84
C GLU A 170 -14.68 -10.27 -27.35
N ALA A 171 -14.10 -9.43 -26.48
CA ALA A 171 -12.87 -8.68 -26.77
C ALA A 171 -11.64 -9.60 -26.79
N LEU A 172 -11.77 -10.80 -26.24
CA LEU A 172 -10.74 -11.82 -26.07
C LEU A 172 -11.32 -13.16 -26.50
N SER A 173 -10.63 -13.87 -27.40
CA SER A 173 -10.94 -15.27 -27.74
C SER A 173 -9.83 -16.19 -27.23
N PHE A 174 -10.25 -17.35 -26.72
CA PHE A 174 -9.35 -18.41 -26.26
C PHE A 174 -9.21 -19.56 -27.26
N ASP A 175 -9.80 -19.48 -28.45
CA ASP A 175 -9.88 -20.62 -29.38
C ASP A 175 -8.52 -21.21 -29.76
N ASN A 176 -7.49 -20.36 -29.83
CA ASN A 176 -6.13 -20.75 -30.20
C ASN A 176 -5.16 -20.73 -29.01
N LEU A 177 -5.68 -20.72 -27.78
CA LEU A 177 -4.85 -20.70 -26.58
C LEU A 177 -4.10 -22.03 -26.42
N THR A 178 -2.78 -21.96 -26.38
CA THR A 178 -1.87 -23.10 -26.24
C THR A 178 -1.31 -23.25 -24.83
N HIS A 179 -1.21 -22.14 -24.07
CA HIS A 179 -0.72 -22.16 -22.69
C HIS A 179 -1.62 -21.34 -21.76
N LEU A 180 -1.86 -21.87 -20.57
CA LEU A 180 -2.46 -21.16 -19.46
C LEU A 180 -1.55 -21.25 -18.24
N VAL A 181 -1.31 -20.13 -17.58
CA VAL A 181 -0.59 -20.06 -16.30
C VAL A 181 -1.49 -19.48 -15.24
N ILE A 182 -1.51 -20.08 -14.06
CA ILE A 182 -2.04 -19.49 -12.83
C ILE A 182 -0.86 -19.37 -11.86
N ASP A 183 -0.36 -18.15 -11.70
CA ASP A 183 0.78 -17.84 -10.82
C ASP A 183 0.29 -17.36 -9.45
N GLU A 184 1.01 -17.75 -8.40
CA GLU A 184 0.59 -17.68 -6.99
C GLU A 184 -0.85 -18.21 -6.81
N ALA A 185 -1.07 -19.45 -7.25
CA ALA A 185 -2.39 -20.09 -7.35
C ALA A 185 -3.15 -20.18 -6.00
N ASP A 186 -2.43 -20.31 -4.89
CA ASP A 186 -2.96 -20.23 -3.53
C ASP A 186 -3.62 -18.86 -3.27
N LEU A 187 -2.97 -17.78 -3.70
CA LEU A 187 -3.53 -16.44 -3.58
C LEU A 187 -4.72 -16.22 -4.52
N VAL A 188 -4.71 -16.74 -5.75
CA VAL A 188 -5.77 -16.45 -6.72
C VAL A 188 -7.18 -16.82 -6.20
N LEU A 189 -7.33 -17.96 -5.52
CA LEU A 189 -8.63 -18.33 -4.93
C LEU A 189 -8.97 -17.52 -3.69
N SER A 190 -8.00 -17.21 -2.84
CA SER A 190 -8.23 -16.35 -1.66
C SER A 190 -8.76 -14.95 -2.00
N TYR A 191 -8.60 -14.50 -3.25
CA TYR A 191 -9.11 -13.22 -3.77
C TYR A 191 -10.57 -13.30 -4.26
N GLY A 192 -11.22 -14.47 -4.15
CA GLY A 192 -12.63 -14.67 -4.49
C GLY A 192 -12.91 -14.69 -5.99
N TYR A 193 -11.95 -15.16 -6.79
CA TYR A 193 -12.06 -15.28 -8.24
C TYR A 193 -12.73 -16.59 -8.72
N ASP A 194 -13.41 -17.31 -7.84
CA ASP A 194 -13.98 -18.63 -8.10
C ASP A 194 -14.86 -18.68 -9.36
N ASP A 195 -15.80 -17.75 -9.49
CA ASP A 195 -16.75 -17.72 -10.60
C ASP A 195 -16.06 -17.28 -11.90
N ASP A 196 -15.11 -16.35 -11.82
CA ASP A 196 -14.29 -15.91 -12.95
C ASP A 196 -13.43 -17.06 -13.50
N LEU A 197 -12.78 -17.81 -12.62
CA LEU A 197 -11.95 -18.95 -12.98
C LEU A 197 -12.79 -20.10 -13.55
N LYS A 198 -13.95 -20.39 -12.97
CA LYS A 198 -14.91 -21.36 -13.55
C LYS A 198 -15.33 -20.93 -14.94
N ASN A 199 -15.60 -19.65 -15.16
CA ASN A 199 -15.94 -19.12 -16.48
C ASN A 199 -14.80 -19.30 -17.49
N ILE A 200 -13.58 -18.91 -17.11
CA ILE A 200 -12.39 -19.10 -17.95
C ILE A 200 -12.20 -20.57 -18.30
N SER A 201 -12.30 -21.48 -17.31
CA SER A 201 -12.10 -22.92 -17.52
C SER A 201 -13.01 -23.53 -18.59
N LYS A 202 -14.24 -23.04 -18.72
CA LYS A 202 -15.23 -23.52 -19.71
C LYS A 202 -14.86 -23.16 -21.15
N SER A 203 -14.10 -22.10 -21.35
CA SER A 203 -13.74 -21.57 -22.65
C SER A 203 -12.33 -21.98 -23.11
N LEU A 204 -11.62 -22.78 -22.31
CA LEU A 204 -10.26 -23.22 -22.67
C LEU A 204 -10.26 -24.33 -23.73
N PRO A 205 -9.34 -24.28 -24.71
CA PRO A 205 -9.14 -25.35 -25.66
C PRO A 205 -8.69 -26.65 -25.01
N LYS A 206 -9.07 -27.80 -25.61
CA LYS A 206 -8.73 -29.13 -25.09
C LYS A 206 -7.22 -29.46 -25.09
N ASN A 207 -6.42 -28.76 -25.88
CA ASN A 207 -4.98 -29.00 -26.04
C ASN A 207 -4.14 -27.88 -25.41
N CYS A 208 -4.71 -27.11 -24.48
CA CYS A 208 -3.99 -26.08 -23.74
C CYS A 208 -3.11 -26.74 -22.66
N GLN A 209 -1.83 -26.41 -22.63
CA GLN A 209 -0.89 -26.81 -21.59
C GLN A 209 -1.03 -25.87 -20.38
N ASN A 210 -1.22 -26.43 -19.20
CA ASN A 210 -1.53 -25.65 -17.99
C ASN A 210 -0.39 -25.67 -16.98
N PHE A 211 -0.10 -24.50 -16.41
CA PHE A 211 0.87 -24.32 -15.34
C PHE A 211 0.15 -23.78 -14.11
N LEU A 212 0.20 -24.52 -13.01
CA LEU A 212 -0.21 -24.05 -11.69
C LEU A 212 1.04 -23.83 -10.85
N VAL A 213 1.30 -22.59 -10.48
CA VAL A 213 2.52 -22.21 -9.76
C VAL A 213 2.10 -21.63 -8.41
N SER A 214 2.62 -22.20 -7.32
CA SER A 214 2.25 -21.80 -5.97
C SER A 214 3.44 -21.93 -5.01
N ALA A 215 3.40 -21.19 -3.90
CA ALA A 215 4.31 -21.42 -2.77
C ALA A 215 3.84 -22.61 -1.91
N THR A 216 2.54 -22.82 -1.82
CA THR A 216 1.90 -23.79 -0.94
C THR A 216 1.07 -24.83 -1.70
N LEU A 217 0.70 -25.92 -1.02
CA LEU A 217 -0.24 -26.92 -1.51
C LEU A 217 -1.42 -26.93 -0.54
N THR A 218 -2.39 -26.05 -0.79
CA THR A 218 -3.65 -25.96 -0.05
C THR A 218 -4.76 -26.69 -0.81
N GLU A 219 -5.89 -26.95 -0.16
CA GLU A 219 -7.09 -27.51 -0.82
C GLU A 219 -7.58 -26.64 -2.00
N GLU A 220 -7.30 -25.35 -1.94
CA GLU A 220 -7.57 -24.38 -3.01
C GLU A 220 -6.76 -24.72 -4.26
N VAL A 221 -5.46 -25.03 -4.11
CA VAL A 221 -4.60 -25.44 -5.23
C VAL A 221 -5.08 -26.77 -5.84
N ASP A 222 -5.56 -27.71 -5.02
CA ASP A 222 -6.16 -28.95 -5.51
C ASP A 222 -7.49 -28.71 -6.25
N THR A 223 -8.27 -27.72 -5.83
CA THR A 223 -9.48 -27.28 -6.54
C THR A 223 -9.14 -26.72 -7.93
N LEU A 224 -8.12 -25.85 -8.03
CA LEU A 224 -7.63 -25.34 -9.31
C LEU A 224 -7.05 -26.44 -10.19
N LYS A 225 -6.33 -27.39 -9.59
CA LYS A 225 -5.83 -28.58 -10.29
C LYS A 225 -6.97 -29.35 -10.94
N GLY A 226 -8.08 -29.57 -10.22
CA GLY A 226 -9.26 -30.25 -10.76
C GLY A 226 -9.99 -29.46 -11.86
N LEU A 227 -9.95 -28.12 -11.81
CA LEU A 227 -10.59 -27.25 -12.81
C LEU A 227 -9.80 -27.13 -14.12
N PHE A 228 -8.48 -26.99 -14.03
CA PHE A 228 -7.64 -26.60 -15.17
C PHE A 228 -6.74 -27.72 -15.68
N CYS A 229 -6.24 -28.59 -14.81
CA CYS A 229 -5.26 -29.62 -15.19
C CYS A 229 -5.93 -30.98 -15.41
N ARG A 230 -5.35 -31.81 -16.28
CA ARG A 230 -5.78 -33.21 -16.44
C ARG A 230 -4.92 -34.18 -15.64
N ASP A 231 -3.63 -34.21 -15.97
CA ASP A 231 -2.63 -35.08 -15.34
C ASP A 231 -1.30 -34.31 -15.21
N PRO A 232 -1.24 -33.31 -14.31
CA PRO A 232 -0.08 -32.46 -14.19
C PRO A 232 1.07 -33.19 -13.50
N VAL A 233 2.29 -32.97 -13.97
CA VAL A 233 3.49 -33.36 -13.25
C VAL A 233 3.64 -32.42 -12.05
N ILE A 234 3.59 -33.00 -10.85
CA ILE A 234 3.75 -32.25 -9.60
C ILE A 234 5.25 -32.15 -9.29
N LEU A 235 5.78 -30.93 -9.31
CA LEU A 235 7.14 -30.60 -8.92
C LEU A 235 7.12 -29.98 -7.52
N GLN A 236 7.53 -30.75 -6.53
CA GLN A 236 7.81 -30.26 -5.18
C GLN A 236 9.32 -30.16 -5.02
N LEU A 237 9.84 -28.94 -5.04
CA LEU A 237 11.28 -28.69 -5.00
C LEU A 237 11.64 -28.01 -3.70
N GLU A 238 12.41 -28.73 -2.90
CA GLU A 238 13.07 -28.19 -1.71
C GLU A 238 14.46 -27.71 -2.16
N GLU A 239 14.61 -26.40 -2.33
CA GLU A 239 15.94 -25.83 -2.56
C GLU A 239 16.76 -25.99 -1.27
N PRO A 240 18.00 -26.55 -1.34
CA PRO A 240 18.90 -26.48 -0.21
C PRO A 240 19.16 -25.01 0.08
N GLU A 241 19.10 -24.60 1.36
CA GLU A 241 19.40 -23.23 1.74
C GLU A 241 20.79 -22.85 1.22
N GLU A 242 20.86 -21.95 0.24
CA GLU A 242 22.14 -21.36 -0.15
C GLU A 242 22.73 -20.67 1.07
N ASN A 243 24.04 -20.87 1.29
CA ASN A 243 24.85 -20.21 2.32
C ASN A 243 25.00 -18.69 2.04
N GLY A 244 23.91 -17.98 1.74
CA GLY A 244 23.86 -16.53 1.79
C GLY A 244 23.76 -16.05 3.24
N GLU A 245 24.21 -14.83 3.51
CA GLU A 245 23.91 -14.16 4.78
C GLU A 245 22.39 -13.99 4.90
N GLY A 246 21.74 -14.97 5.53
CA GLY A 246 20.29 -15.03 5.69
C GLY A 246 19.74 -13.99 6.64
N VAL A 247 18.47 -14.17 7.03
CA VAL A 247 17.82 -13.32 8.03
C VAL A 247 18.59 -13.40 9.36
N THR A 248 19.08 -12.27 9.86
CA THR A 248 19.71 -12.23 11.19
C THR A 248 18.63 -12.27 12.25
N GLN A 249 18.67 -13.31 13.09
CA GLN A 249 17.68 -13.53 14.13
C GLN A 249 18.20 -13.10 15.50
N TYR A 250 17.37 -12.36 16.21
CA TYR A 250 17.63 -11.79 17.52
C TYR A 250 16.59 -12.23 18.53
N VAL A 251 17.02 -12.47 19.77
CA VAL A 251 16.11 -12.80 20.88
C VAL A 251 16.27 -11.80 22.02
N VAL A 252 15.13 -11.31 22.51
CA VAL A 252 15.02 -10.41 23.65
C VAL A 252 14.27 -11.14 24.76
N ASN A 253 14.93 -11.39 25.88
CA ASN A 253 14.26 -11.92 27.07
C ASN A 253 13.73 -10.76 27.92
N CYS A 254 12.41 -10.71 28.14
CA CYS A 254 11.81 -9.64 28.95
C CYS A 254 10.48 -10.09 29.58
N ALA A 255 10.00 -9.34 30.57
CA ALA A 255 8.64 -9.52 31.08
C ALA A 255 7.57 -9.08 30.07
N GLU A 256 6.32 -9.44 30.32
CA GLU A 256 5.20 -9.19 29.40
C GLU A 256 4.90 -7.69 29.21
N ASP A 257 4.90 -6.90 30.27
CA ASP A 257 4.74 -5.45 30.22
C ASP A 257 5.96 -4.76 29.58
N GLU A 258 7.15 -5.34 29.75
CA GLU A 258 8.37 -4.86 29.12
C GLU A 258 8.35 -4.99 27.59
N LYS A 259 7.61 -5.95 27.03
CA LYS A 259 7.37 -6.01 25.57
C LYS A 259 6.78 -4.70 25.05
N PHE A 260 5.78 -4.15 25.75
CA PHE A 260 5.14 -2.88 25.41
C PHE A 260 6.07 -1.70 25.61
N LEU A 261 6.90 -1.72 26.66
CA LEU A 261 7.94 -0.70 26.88
C LEU A 261 8.95 -0.68 25.74
N LEU A 262 9.44 -1.85 25.35
CA LEU A 262 10.49 -2.01 24.34
C LEU A 262 9.98 -1.65 22.96
N ILE A 263 8.80 -2.12 22.55
CA ILE A 263 8.16 -1.71 21.28
C ILE A 263 7.94 -0.20 21.23
N TYR A 264 7.45 0.39 22.31
CA TYR A 264 7.29 1.83 22.42
C TYR A 264 8.61 2.56 22.20
N VAL A 265 9.68 2.17 22.90
CA VAL A 265 11.00 2.80 22.77
C VAL A 265 11.60 2.59 21.38
N ILE A 266 11.51 1.38 20.82
CA ILE A 266 12.01 1.03 19.48
C ILE A 266 11.45 1.98 18.43
N PHE A 267 10.12 2.16 18.40
CA PHE A 267 9.48 2.98 17.38
C PHE A 267 9.55 4.47 17.72
N LYS A 268 9.37 4.86 18.99
CA LYS A 268 9.36 6.28 19.37
C LYS A 268 10.73 6.93 19.22
N LEU A 269 11.80 6.21 19.57
CA LEU A 269 13.18 6.69 19.40
C LEU A 269 13.76 6.31 18.02
N ARG A 270 12.98 5.67 17.15
CA ARG A 270 13.39 5.23 15.81
C ARG A 270 14.70 4.42 15.82
N LEU A 271 14.81 3.49 16.77
CA LEU A 271 15.98 2.61 16.92
C LEU A 271 16.12 1.66 15.72
N ILE A 272 15.01 1.37 15.06
CA ILE A 272 14.93 0.59 13.84
C ILE A 272 14.44 1.50 12.72
N LYS A 273 15.09 1.45 11.56
CA LYS A 273 14.74 2.22 10.36
C LYS A 273 14.10 1.30 9.33
N GLY A 274 13.11 1.83 8.60
CA GLY A 274 12.45 1.13 7.52
C GLY A 274 11.14 0.47 7.94
N LYS A 275 10.61 -0.36 7.05
CA LYS A 275 9.31 -1.01 7.21
C LYS A 275 9.38 -2.15 8.22
N CYS A 276 8.38 -2.22 9.09
CA CYS A 276 8.29 -3.19 10.15
C CYS A 276 6.98 -3.98 10.08
N ILE A 277 7.06 -5.30 10.29
CA ILE A 277 5.88 -6.16 10.50
C ILE A 277 5.98 -6.71 11.92
N VAL A 278 4.96 -6.46 12.73
CA VAL A 278 4.85 -6.93 14.11
C VAL A 278 3.81 -8.04 14.18
N PHE A 279 4.23 -9.27 14.47
CA PHE A 279 3.32 -10.39 14.69
C PHE A 279 2.92 -10.48 16.17
N VAL A 280 1.62 -10.64 16.40
CA VAL A 280 0.99 -10.75 17.72
C VAL A 280 0.04 -11.93 17.77
N ALA A 281 -0.16 -12.49 18.98
CA ALA A 281 -0.83 -13.77 19.17
C ALA A 281 -2.25 -13.86 18.58
N ASP A 282 -3.04 -12.82 18.73
CA ASP A 282 -4.48 -12.82 18.44
C ASP A 282 -4.98 -11.45 17.95
N ILE A 283 -6.21 -11.41 17.46
CA ILE A 283 -6.82 -10.20 16.89
C ILE A 283 -6.99 -9.11 17.96
N ASP A 284 -7.41 -9.46 19.17
CA ASP A 284 -7.59 -8.51 20.27
C ASP A 284 -6.26 -7.83 20.62
N ARG A 285 -5.14 -8.57 20.53
CA ARG A 285 -3.79 -8.07 20.75
C ARG A 285 -3.32 -7.18 19.60
N CYS A 286 -3.76 -7.40 18.36
CA CYS A 286 -3.55 -6.45 17.25
C CYS A 286 -4.11 -5.07 17.59
N TYR A 287 -5.40 -5.02 17.95
CA TYR A 287 -6.07 -3.78 18.33
C TYR A 287 -5.48 -3.17 19.59
N ARG A 288 -5.15 -4.00 20.59
CA ARG A 288 -4.50 -3.52 21.81
C ARG A 288 -3.19 -2.81 21.51
N LEU A 289 -2.34 -3.40 20.66
CA LEU A 289 -1.06 -2.82 20.30
C LEU A 289 -1.23 -1.55 19.46
N LYS A 290 -2.15 -1.55 18.49
CA LYS A 290 -2.50 -0.35 17.70
C LYS A 290 -2.93 0.80 18.60
N LEU A 291 -3.93 0.59 19.44
CA LEU A 291 -4.45 1.60 20.37
C LEU A 291 -3.40 2.09 21.36
N TYR A 292 -2.48 1.22 21.77
CA TYR A 292 -1.34 1.57 22.62
C TYR A 292 -0.32 2.45 21.89
N LEU A 293 0.06 2.10 20.66
CA LEU A 293 0.98 2.89 19.83
C LEU A 293 0.40 4.26 19.45
N GLU A 294 -0.91 4.33 19.21
CA GLU A 294 -1.65 5.57 18.95
C GLU A 294 -1.55 6.57 20.12
N GLN A 295 -1.48 6.11 21.38
CA GLN A 295 -1.24 6.99 22.54
C GLN A 295 0.05 7.80 22.40
N PHE A 296 1.04 7.25 21.69
CA PHE A 296 2.34 7.88 21.46
C PHE A 296 2.47 8.54 20.09
N GLY A 297 1.39 8.60 19.30
CA GLY A 297 1.38 9.14 17.94
C GLY A 297 2.16 8.29 16.94
N ILE A 298 2.30 6.99 17.19
CA ILE A 298 2.95 6.05 16.28
C ILE A 298 1.86 5.43 15.39
N ARG A 299 1.90 5.70 14.09
CA ARG A 299 0.91 5.18 13.13
C ARG A 299 1.23 3.73 12.75
N SER A 300 0.22 2.88 12.78
CA SER A 300 0.30 1.47 12.38
C SER A 300 -1.03 1.01 11.81
N CYS A 301 -1.00 0.10 10.84
CA CYS A 301 -2.18 -0.57 10.32
C CYS A 301 -2.28 -2.01 10.86
N ILE A 302 -3.49 -2.57 10.88
CA ILE A 302 -3.74 -3.96 11.29
C ILE A 302 -4.00 -4.81 10.05
N LEU A 303 -3.44 -6.02 10.03
CA LEU A 303 -3.72 -7.05 9.05
C LEU A 303 -4.15 -8.32 9.79
N ASN A 304 -5.44 -8.62 9.79
CA ASN A 304 -6.01 -9.80 10.44
C ASN A 304 -7.02 -10.50 9.51
N SER A 305 -7.49 -11.68 9.91
CA SER A 305 -8.39 -12.53 9.13
C SER A 305 -9.86 -12.08 9.11
N GLU A 306 -10.32 -11.24 10.03
CA GLU A 306 -11.69 -10.70 10.01
C GLU A 306 -11.89 -9.60 8.96
N LEU A 307 -10.79 -8.98 8.52
CA LEU A 307 -10.86 -7.97 7.49
C LEU A 307 -11.17 -8.61 6.13
N PRO A 308 -12.13 -8.05 5.35
CA PRO A 308 -12.37 -8.48 3.99
C PRO A 308 -11.09 -8.46 3.17
N VAL A 309 -10.99 -9.37 2.18
CA VAL A 309 -9.81 -9.50 1.32
C VAL A 309 -9.40 -8.16 0.69
N ASN A 310 -10.36 -7.37 0.20
CA ASN A 310 -10.07 -6.05 -0.39
C ASN A 310 -9.44 -5.07 0.60
N SER A 311 -9.84 -5.11 1.87
CA SER A 311 -9.27 -4.30 2.94
C SER A 311 -7.87 -4.76 3.30
N ARG A 312 -7.65 -6.09 3.34
CA ARG A 312 -6.31 -6.69 3.51
C ARG A 312 -5.36 -6.27 2.39
N ILE A 313 -5.83 -6.29 1.13
CA ILE A 313 -5.08 -5.80 -0.04
C ILE A 313 -4.78 -4.31 0.12
N HIS A 314 -5.78 -3.49 0.48
CA HIS A 314 -5.62 -2.06 0.67
C HIS A 314 -4.57 -1.73 1.74
N VAL A 315 -4.61 -2.41 2.89
CA VAL A 315 -3.61 -2.28 3.96
C VAL A 315 -2.19 -2.58 3.47
N VAL A 316 -2.04 -3.65 2.68
CA VAL A 316 -0.74 -4.03 2.10
C VAL A 316 -0.30 -3.00 1.05
N GLU A 317 -1.20 -2.49 0.22
CA GLU A 317 -0.90 -1.42 -0.73
C GLU A 317 -0.45 -0.14 -0.04
N GLU A 318 -1.15 0.28 1.01
CA GLU A 318 -0.81 1.46 1.81
C GLU A 318 0.56 1.31 2.48
N PHE A 319 0.84 0.14 3.03
CA PHE A 319 2.17 -0.19 3.54
C PHE A 319 3.23 -0.15 2.43
N ASN A 320 2.96 -0.71 1.25
CA ASN A 320 3.87 -0.68 0.11
C ASN A 320 4.14 0.76 -0.40
N LYS A 321 3.12 1.62 -0.37
CA LYS A 321 3.18 3.05 -0.73
C LYS A 321 3.79 3.95 0.36
N ASN A 322 4.24 3.39 1.48
CA ASN A 322 4.79 4.12 2.64
C ASN A 322 3.77 5.04 3.35
N VAL A 323 2.48 4.75 3.24
CA VAL A 323 1.45 5.41 4.06
C VAL A 323 1.63 4.98 5.53
N TYR A 324 1.88 3.69 5.73
CA TYR A 324 2.27 3.10 7.01
C TYR A 324 3.64 2.43 6.90
N ASP A 325 4.48 2.64 7.91
CA ASP A 325 5.76 1.94 8.04
C ASP A 325 5.66 0.71 8.94
N ILE A 326 4.52 0.52 9.62
CA ILE A 326 4.31 -0.55 10.61
C ILE A 326 2.98 -1.26 10.31
N ILE A 327 3.07 -2.57 10.02
CA ILE A 327 1.92 -3.49 10.02
C ILE A 327 1.93 -4.27 11.34
N ILE A 328 0.78 -4.40 11.99
CA ILE A 328 0.54 -5.34 13.08
C ILE A 328 -0.34 -6.47 12.54
N ALA A 329 0.09 -7.72 12.69
CA ALA A 329 -0.60 -8.86 12.10
C ALA A 329 -0.82 -10.01 13.10
N SER A 330 -1.96 -10.69 12.96
CA SER A 330 -2.29 -11.95 13.62
C SER A 330 -2.66 -13.02 12.59
N ASP A 331 -2.40 -14.28 12.90
CA ASP A 331 -2.55 -15.43 12.00
C ASP A 331 -3.70 -16.37 12.41
N GLU A 332 -4.75 -15.84 13.03
CA GLU A 332 -5.94 -16.65 13.32
C GLU A 332 -6.57 -17.16 12.01
N HIS A 333 -6.58 -18.48 11.81
CA HIS A 333 -7.28 -19.14 10.70
C HIS A 333 -8.80 -18.88 10.79
N GLU A 334 -9.47 -18.74 9.64
CA GLU A 334 -10.93 -18.70 9.54
C GLU A 334 -11.52 -19.98 10.16
N VAL A 335 -12.21 -19.84 11.30
CA VAL A 335 -12.96 -20.93 11.92
C VAL A 335 -14.29 -21.08 11.18
N LEU A 336 -14.27 -21.89 10.13
CA LEU A 336 -15.46 -22.52 9.54
C LEU A 336 -15.17 -24.01 9.33
N GLY A 337 -15.39 -24.81 10.38
CA GLY A 337 -15.35 -26.27 10.32
C GLY A 337 -14.48 -26.89 11.42
N ASP A 338 -15.08 -27.77 12.22
CA ASP A 338 -14.41 -28.53 13.28
C ASP A 338 -13.30 -29.44 12.73
N GLU A 339 -12.03 -29.06 12.83
CA GLU A 339 -10.91 -30.03 12.92
C GLU A 339 -9.77 -29.47 13.80
N GLU A 340 -9.47 -30.19 14.89
CA GLU A 340 -8.60 -29.79 16.00
C GLU A 340 -7.10 -30.09 15.77
N ASP A 341 -6.63 -30.32 14.54
CA ASP A 341 -5.32 -30.94 14.27
C ASP A 341 -4.37 -30.23 13.27
N SER A 342 -4.64 -29.00 12.84
CA SER A 342 -3.73 -28.27 11.94
C SER A 342 -2.54 -27.65 12.70
N LYS A 343 -1.32 -28.14 12.40
CA LYS A 343 -0.07 -27.58 12.91
C LYS A 343 0.24 -26.25 12.20
N PRO A 344 0.68 -25.20 12.92
CA PRO A 344 1.02 -23.92 12.30
C PRO A 344 2.23 -24.07 11.34
N GLU A 345 2.08 -23.62 10.09
CA GLU A 345 3.17 -23.52 9.11
C GLU A 345 4.06 -22.26 9.36
N PRO A 346 5.36 -22.28 9.00
CA PRO A 346 6.28 -21.15 9.21
C PRO A 346 6.01 -19.95 8.29
N VAL A 347 5.60 -18.80 8.87
CA VAL A 347 5.26 -17.55 8.13
C VAL A 347 6.44 -16.57 7.96
N THR A 348 7.57 -16.77 8.64
CA THR A 348 8.52 -15.66 8.93
C THR A 348 9.71 -15.49 7.97
N GLU A 349 10.23 -16.58 7.37
CA GLU A 349 11.44 -16.49 6.53
C GLU A 349 11.18 -15.92 5.12
N GLY A 350 9.97 -16.10 4.57
CA GLY A 350 9.64 -15.66 3.20
C GLY A 350 9.41 -14.15 3.02
N ARG A 351 9.26 -13.38 4.11
CA ARG A 351 8.96 -11.94 4.05
C ARG A 351 10.20 -11.05 4.11
N THR A 352 11.31 -11.53 4.67
CA THR A 352 12.48 -10.70 5.04
C THR A 352 13.68 -10.82 4.10
N ALA A 353 13.81 -11.91 3.35
CA ALA A 353 14.89 -12.10 2.38
C ALA A 353 14.34 -12.53 1.01
N ARG A 354 14.28 -11.61 0.05
CA ARG A 354 14.08 -11.93 -1.37
C ARG A 354 15.35 -11.52 -2.12
N ALA A 355 15.87 -12.41 -2.98
CA ALA A 355 16.93 -12.14 -3.96
C ALA A 355 18.21 -11.50 -3.39
N GLY A 356 18.85 -12.15 -2.41
CA GLY A 356 20.18 -11.74 -1.90
C GLY A 356 20.20 -10.51 -0.99
N LYS A 357 19.04 -10.00 -0.53
CA LYS A 357 18.95 -8.96 0.49
C LYS A 357 18.86 -9.56 1.90
N THR A 358 19.65 -9.03 2.82
CA THR A 358 19.66 -9.36 4.26
C THR A 358 18.41 -8.79 4.97
N GLY A 359 17.86 -9.52 5.94
CA GLY A 359 16.70 -9.11 6.74
C GLY A 359 16.93 -9.32 8.24
N MET A 360 16.13 -8.69 9.11
CA MET A 360 16.26 -8.82 10.58
C MET A 360 14.95 -9.32 11.20
N ALA A 361 15.06 -10.31 12.09
CA ALA A 361 13.95 -10.77 12.92
C ALA A 361 14.28 -10.60 14.41
N ILE A 362 13.39 -9.99 15.19
CA ILE A 362 13.52 -9.83 16.65
C ILE A 362 12.39 -10.60 17.32
N SER A 363 12.71 -11.54 18.19
CA SER A 363 11.74 -12.34 18.93
C SER A 363 11.76 -12.03 20.42
N PHE A 364 10.61 -11.69 20.98
CA PHE A 364 10.44 -11.44 22.41
C PHE A 364 10.04 -12.74 23.11
N VAL A 365 10.79 -13.11 24.15
CA VAL A 365 10.63 -14.35 24.91
C VAL A 365 10.44 -14.02 26.38
N ILE A 366 9.39 -14.56 26.98
CA ILE A 366 9.10 -14.39 28.41
C ILE A 366 9.74 -15.56 29.18
N PRO A 367 10.69 -15.29 30.07
CA PRO A 367 11.23 -16.33 30.93
C PRO A 367 10.13 -16.95 31.81
N SER A 368 10.21 -18.26 32.10
CA SER A 368 9.16 -18.95 32.85
C SER A 368 8.93 -18.37 34.26
N HIS A 369 9.94 -17.72 34.83
CA HIS A 369 9.84 -17.03 36.12
C HIS A 369 9.19 -15.64 36.04
N GLU A 370 9.01 -15.06 34.84
CA GLU A 370 8.33 -13.77 34.59
C GLU A 370 6.89 -13.95 34.10
N TYR A 371 6.52 -15.18 33.71
CA TYR A 371 5.18 -15.50 33.24
C TYR A 371 4.08 -15.13 34.25
N LYS A 372 2.98 -14.54 33.76
CA LYS A 372 1.81 -14.09 34.54
C LYS A 372 2.08 -13.05 35.64
N LYS A 373 3.28 -12.45 35.73
CA LYS A 373 3.54 -11.36 36.70
C LYS A 373 2.75 -10.09 36.39
N HIS A 374 2.56 -9.76 35.11
CA HIS A 374 1.70 -8.66 34.69
C HIS A 374 0.42 -9.18 34.02
N LYS A 375 -0.56 -9.58 34.84
CA LYS A 375 -1.82 -10.19 34.38
C LYS A 375 -2.55 -9.44 33.26
N PRO A 376 -2.63 -8.09 33.24
CA PRO A 376 -3.40 -7.38 32.22
C PRO A 376 -2.90 -7.56 30.78
N THR A 377 -1.61 -7.84 30.58
CA THR A 377 -1.01 -8.02 29.25
C THR A 377 -0.59 -9.47 28.97
N SER A 378 -0.67 -10.34 29.99
CA SER A 378 -0.26 -11.74 29.88
C SER A 378 -1.18 -12.53 28.95
N ILE A 379 -0.59 -13.36 28.10
CA ILE A 379 -1.29 -14.31 27.23
C ILE A 379 -0.99 -15.74 27.64
N GLU A 380 -1.88 -16.68 27.35
CA GLU A 380 -1.71 -18.07 27.79
C GLU A 380 -0.52 -18.75 27.10
N SER A 381 -0.35 -18.49 25.79
CA SER A 381 0.75 -19.04 24.99
C SER A 381 2.15 -18.70 25.53
N ALA A 382 2.27 -17.60 26.29
CA ALA A 382 3.54 -17.16 26.89
C ALA A 382 4.13 -18.16 27.90
N GLU A 383 3.34 -19.13 28.40
CA GLU A 383 3.80 -20.15 29.34
C GLU A 383 4.91 -21.03 28.76
N HIS A 384 4.95 -21.16 27.44
CA HIS A 384 5.78 -22.13 26.74
C HIS A 384 6.95 -21.49 25.98
N ASP A 385 7.19 -20.19 26.16
CA ASP A 385 8.22 -19.38 25.49
C ASP A 385 9.62 -20.00 25.53
N GLU A 386 10.11 -20.35 26.72
CA GLU A 386 11.44 -20.95 26.88
C GLU A 386 11.55 -22.32 26.18
N LYS A 387 10.47 -23.12 26.25
CA LYS A 387 10.42 -24.43 25.58
C LYS A 387 10.45 -24.25 24.06
N VAL A 388 9.68 -23.31 23.53
CA VAL A 388 9.65 -22.97 22.10
C VAL A 388 11.02 -22.48 21.65
N LEU A 389 11.61 -21.50 22.35
CA LEU A 389 12.95 -20.98 22.03
C LEU A 389 14.02 -22.08 22.02
N SER A 390 13.97 -23.01 22.98
CA SER A 390 14.94 -24.12 23.05
C SER A 390 14.87 -25.06 21.83
N LYS A 391 13.66 -25.33 21.32
CA LYS A 391 13.46 -26.14 20.10
C LYS A 391 14.06 -25.44 18.88
N ILE A 392 13.84 -24.14 18.77
CA ILE A 392 14.28 -23.32 17.64
C ILE A 392 15.79 -23.18 17.62
N LYS A 393 16.41 -22.87 18.77
CA LYS A 393 17.87 -22.86 18.89
C LYS A 393 18.48 -24.18 18.43
N ARG A 394 17.85 -25.31 18.77
CA ARG A 394 18.30 -26.64 18.35
C ARG A 394 18.15 -26.86 16.84
N GLN A 395 17.13 -26.31 16.20
CA GLN A 395 16.92 -26.43 14.75
C GLN A 395 17.82 -25.48 13.95
N GLN A 396 17.89 -24.21 14.35
CA GLN A 396 18.79 -23.23 13.73
C GLN A 396 20.24 -23.69 13.80
N ALA A 397 20.66 -24.28 14.93
CA ALA A 397 21.98 -24.90 15.06
C ALA A 397 22.21 -26.07 14.08
N LYS A 398 21.17 -26.86 13.73
CA LYS A 398 21.27 -27.90 12.70
C LYS A 398 21.40 -27.31 11.28
N ALA A 399 20.82 -26.14 11.05
CA ALA A 399 20.94 -25.37 9.81
C ALA A 399 22.21 -24.49 9.76
N GLY A 400 23.10 -24.58 10.77
CA GLY A 400 24.32 -23.77 10.83
C GLY A 400 24.08 -22.27 11.11
N LYS A 401 22.87 -21.88 11.50
CA LYS A 401 22.47 -20.50 11.81
C LYS A 401 22.52 -20.27 13.32
N GLU A 402 22.96 -19.08 13.74
CA GLU A 402 23.00 -18.67 15.15
C GLU A 402 21.94 -17.61 15.44
N ILE A 403 21.20 -17.80 16.54
CA ILE A 403 20.27 -16.80 17.07
C ILE A 403 21.02 -15.94 18.09
N LYS A 404 21.15 -14.65 17.80
CA LYS A 404 21.91 -13.72 18.64
C LYS A 404 21.05 -13.14 19.77
N PRO A 405 21.58 -12.92 20.98
CA PRO A 405 20.86 -12.13 21.97
C PRO A 405 20.79 -10.66 21.54
N TYR A 406 19.67 -10.00 21.82
CA TYR A 406 19.49 -8.56 21.64
C TYR A 406 19.17 -7.93 22.99
N ASN A 407 20.17 -7.26 23.56
CA ASN A 407 20.10 -6.75 24.92
C ASN A 407 19.78 -5.26 24.91
N PHE A 408 18.80 -4.87 25.74
CA PHE A 408 18.49 -3.47 26.04
C PHE A 408 19.06 -3.10 27.41
N ASP A 409 19.66 -1.90 27.52
CA ASP A 409 19.99 -1.33 28.82
C ASP A 409 18.72 -0.84 29.52
N MET A 410 18.12 -1.73 30.32
CA MET A 410 16.88 -1.46 31.06
C MET A 410 16.98 -0.21 31.93
N LYS A 411 18.17 0.14 32.44
CA LYS A 411 18.35 1.34 33.29
C LYS A 411 18.11 2.63 32.52
N GLN A 412 18.38 2.65 31.22
CA GLN A 412 18.23 3.83 30.38
C GLN A 412 16.80 4.01 29.88
N ILE A 413 16.03 2.92 29.81
CA ILE A 413 14.64 2.96 29.36
C ILE A 413 13.63 2.92 30.52
N ASP A 414 14.08 2.68 31.76
CA ASP A 414 13.22 2.63 32.95
C ASP A 414 12.41 3.93 33.14
N ALA A 415 12.99 5.07 32.76
CA ALA A 415 12.34 6.37 32.80
C ALA A 415 11.08 6.45 31.92
N PHE A 416 10.92 5.56 30.94
CA PHE A 416 9.75 5.48 30.08
C PHE A 416 8.63 4.58 30.65
N ARG A 417 8.89 3.82 31.72
CA ARG A 417 7.91 2.87 32.29
C ARG A 417 6.63 3.54 32.76
N TYR A 418 6.70 4.74 33.36
CA TYR A 418 5.48 5.41 33.82
C TYR A 418 4.53 5.73 32.67
N ARG A 419 5.07 6.15 31.52
CA ARG A 419 4.30 6.47 30.31
C ARG A 419 3.72 5.24 29.64
N MET A 420 4.49 4.15 29.60
CA MET A 420 3.99 2.84 29.20
C MET A 420 2.79 2.45 30.08
N GLY A 421 2.90 2.65 31.40
CA GLY A 421 1.80 2.42 32.34
C GLY A 421 0.56 3.29 32.09
N ASP A 422 0.74 4.58 31.81
CA ASP A 422 -0.36 5.50 31.47
C ASP A 422 -1.08 5.09 30.18
N ALA A 423 -0.32 4.73 29.14
CA ALA A 423 -0.88 4.26 27.87
C ALA A 423 -1.61 2.93 28.02
N LEU A 424 -1.04 1.95 28.73
CA LEU A 424 -1.69 0.66 28.98
C LEU A 424 -3.00 0.82 29.76
N ARG A 425 -3.10 1.79 30.68
CA ARG A 425 -4.37 2.09 31.39
C ARG A 425 -5.43 2.69 30.46
N ALA A 426 -5.04 3.41 29.42
CA ALA A 426 -5.98 3.97 28.44
C ALA A 426 -6.61 2.89 27.55
N VAL A 427 -5.89 1.81 27.30
CA VAL A 427 -6.32 0.71 26.41
C VAL A 427 -7.09 -0.34 27.21
N THR A 428 -8.41 -0.21 27.21
CA THR A 428 -9.32 -1.13 27.90
C THR A 428 -9.87 -2.21 26.98
N LYS A 429 -10.33 -3.34 27.54
CA LYS A 429 -11.03 -4.39 26.77
C LYS A 429 -12.25 -3.84 26.01
N ILE A 430 -12.96 -2.89 26.60
CA ILE A 430 -14.11 -2.23 25.95
C ILE A 430 -13.60 -1.43 24.75
N GLY A 431 -12.58 -0.59 24.92
CA GLY A 431 -12.02 0.20 23.81
C GLY A 431 -11.47 -0.65 22.67
N ILE A 432 -10.86 -1.81 22.97
CA ILE A 432 -10.42 -2.79 21.96
C ILE A 432 -11.62 -3.32 21.16
N ARG A 433 -12.68 -3.75 21.86
CA ARG A 433 -13.89 -4.27 21.23
C ARG A 433 -14.57 -3.22 20.36
N GLU A 434 -14.71 -1.99 20.84
CA GLU A 434 -15.32 -0.89 20.07
C GLU A 434 -14.49 -0.57 18.81
N ALA A 435 -13.15 -0.55 18.91
CA ALA A 435 -12.28 -0.31 17.76
C ALA A 435 -12.39 -1.42 16.69
N ARG A 436 -12.42 -2.68 17.12
CA ARG A 436 -12.65 -3.85 16.25
C ARG A 436 -14.04 -3.78 15.59
N SER A 437 -15.09 -3.55 16.38
CA SER A 437 -16.46 -3.43 15.87
C SER A 437 -16.64 -2.27 14.90
N ARG A 438 -15.98 -1.13 15.12
CA ARG A 438 -16.02 0.01 14.18
C ARG A 438 -15.42 -0.36 12.83
N GLU A 439 -14.25 -0.99 12.82
CA GLU A 439 -13.58 -1.35 11.56
C GLU A 439 -14.42 -2.35 10.75
N VAL A 440 -14.97 -3.39 11.41
CA VAL A 440 -15.90 -4.34 10.77
C VAL A 440 -17.17 -3.64 10.26
N ARG A 441 -17.75 -2.72 11.03
CA ARG A 441 -18.95 -1.97 10.65
C ARG A 441 -18.72 -1.08 9.43
N GLU A 442 -17.60 -0.35 9.39
CA GLU A 442 -17.23 0.47 8.22
C GLU A 442 -17.11 -0.39 6.96
N GLU A 443 -16.56 -1.59 7.09
CA GLU A 443 -16.46 -2.54 5.98
C GLU A 443 -17.81 -3.09 5.52
N LEU A 444 -18.70 -3.43 6.46
CA LEU A 444 -20.07 -3.84 6.12
C LEU A 444 -20.80 -2.75 5.34
N ILE A 445 -20.66 -1.47 5.73
CA ILE A 445 -21.26 -0.33 5.03
C ILE A 445 -20.70 -0.15 3.61
N ARG A 446 -19.41 -0.45 3.41
CA ARG A 446 -18.72 -0.32 2.11
C ARG A 446 -18.88 -1.55 1.21
N SER A 447 -19.42 -2.65 1.72
CA SER A 447 -19.56 -3.91 0.99
C SER A 447 -20.54 -3.81 -0.17
N GLU A 448 -20.06 -4.05 -1.40
CA GLU A 448 -20.92 -4.13 -2.59
C GLU A 448 -21.87 -5.33 -2.56
N LYS A 449 -21.48 -6.44 -1.90
CA LYS A 449 -22.32 -7.64 -1.76
C LYS A 449 -23.56 -7.37 -0.90
N LEU A 450 -23.42 -6.54 0.13
CA LEU A 450 -24.51 -6.17 1.04
C LEU A 450 -25.35 -5.00 0.54
N LYS A 451 -24.94 -4.35 -0.56
CA LYS A 451 -25.66 -3.20 -1.11
C LYS A 451 -27.12 -3.52 -1.41
N ARG A 452 -27.39 -4.67 -2.04
CA ARG A 452 -28.76 -5.12 -2.34
C ARG A 452 -29.56 -5.46 -1.07
N HIS A 453 -28.90 -6.06 -0.08
CA HIS A 453 -29.52 -6.35 1.21
C HIS A 453 -29.95 -5.07 1.94
N PHE A 454 -29.13 -4.01 1.90
CA PHE A 454 -29.46 -2.71 2.47
C PHE A 454 -30.45 -1.89 1.64
N GLU A 455 -30.55 -2.14 0.33
CA GLU A 455 -31.62 -1.61 -0.53
C GLU A 455 -32.97 -2.25 -0.16
N GLU A 456 -32.99 -3.54 0.17
CA GLU A 456 -34.17 -4.29 0.61
C GLU A 456 -34.51 -4.05 2.11
N ASN A 457 -33.50 -3.73 2.94
CA ASN A 457 -33.61 -3.49 4.39
C ASN A 457 -32.94 -2.16 4.78
N PRO A 458 -33.53 -1.00 4.42
CA PRO A 458 -32.93 0.31 4.65
C PRO A 458 -32.78 0.66 6.15
N ASP A 459 -33.61 0.07 7.00
CA ASP A 459 -33.51 0.25 8.45
C ASP A 459 -32.24 -0.39 9.01
N ASP A 460 -31.76 -1.52 8.49
CA ASP A 460 -30.55 -2.17 8.98
C ASP A 460 -29.30 -1.33 8.69
N LEU A 461 -29.24 -0.71 7.50
CA LEU A 461 -28.18 0.26 7.16
C LEU A 461 -28.24 1.49 8.07
N LYS A 462 -29.46 1.94 8.40
CA LYS A 462 -29.69 3.07 9.30
C LYS A 462 -29.23 2.73 10.72
N HIS A 463 -29.55 1.54 11.23
CA HIS A 463 -29.05 1.06 12.53
C HIS A 463 -27.52 0.96 12.53
N LEU A 464 -26.92 0.37 11.50
CA LEU A 464 -25.46 0.31 11.37
C LEU A 464 -24.82 1.69 11.38
N ARG A 465 -25.40 2.68 10.70
CA ARG A 465 -24.86 4.05 10.63
C ARG A 465 -25.03 4.85 11.92
N HIS A 466 -26.05 4.55 12.72
CA HIS A 466 -26.36 5.25 13.97
C HIS A 466 -25.82 4.56 15.22
N ASP A 467 -25.30 3.34 15.09
CA ASP A 467 -24.60 2.63 16.17
C ASP A 467 -23.21 3.25 16.39
N GLY A 468 -23.19 4.31 17.20
CA GLY A 468 -21.98 5.03 17.59
C GLY A 468 -21.16 4.28 18.65
N GLU A 469 -19.86 4.58 18.74
CA GLU A 469 -19.01 4.02 19.80
C GLU A 469 -19.54 4.47 21.17
N LEU A 470 -19.91 3.52 22.02
CA LEU A 470 -20.43 3.84 23.35
C LEU A 470 -19.31 4.44 24.23
N ARG A 471 -18.05 4.03 24.00
CA ARG A 471 -16.86 4.46 24.75
C ARG A 471 -15.57 4.38 23.88
N PRO A 472 -15.22 5.41 23.10
CA PRO A 472 -13.95 5.46 22.37
C PRO A 472 -12.74 5.32 23.32
N ALA A 473 -11.66 4.69 22.85
CA ALA A 473 -10.40 4.68 23.59
C ALA A 473 -9.86 6.11 23.72
N ARG A 474 -9.72 6.60 24.95
CA ARG A 474 -9.28 7.98 25.22
C ARG A 474 -7.80 8.14 24.90
N VAL A 475 -7.48 8.89 23.85
CA VAL A 475 -6.09 9.24 23.52
C VAL A 475 -5.58 10.32 24.47
N GLN A 476 -4.49 10.04 25.18
CA GLN A 476 -3.85 10.99 26.09
C GLN A 476 -2.87 11.87 25.31
N SER A 477 -3.28 13.11 24.98
CA SER A 477 -2.49 14.04 24.17
C SER A 477 -1.05 14.24 24.65
N HIS A 478 -0.84 14.34 25.97
CA HIS A 478 0.48 14.52 26.57
C HIS A 478 1.45 13.34 26.35
N LEU A 479 0.95 12.14 26.05
CA LEU A 479 1.80 10.97 25.77
C LEU A 479 2.39 10.98 24.36
N LYS A 480 1.92 11.85 23.45
CA LYS A 480 2.51 11.97 22.11
C LYS A 480 3.93 12.57 22.12
N HIS A 481 4.22 13.52 23.00
CA HIS A 481 5.54 14.16 23.06
C HIS A 481 6.46 13.48 24.08
N VAL A 482 7.76 13.34 23.79
CA VAL A 482 8.73 12.81 24.76
C VAL A 482 9.42 13.98 25.46
N PRO A 483 9.21 14.18 26.77
CA PRO A 483 9.91 15.24 27.49
C PRO A 483 11.43 15.11 27.40
N ASP A 484 12.13 16.24 27.24
CA ASP A 484 13.58 16.30 27.03
C ASP A 484 14.41 15.65 28.13
N TYR A 485 13.90 15.60 29.35
CA TYR A 485 14.59 14.97 30.49
C TYR A 485 14.56 13.44 30.46
N LEU A 486 13.67 12.84 29.65
CA LEU A 486 13.62 11.38 29.42
C LEU A 486 14.57 10.93 28.31
N LEU A 487 15.07 11.87 27.50
CA LEU A 487 16.02 11.57 26.44
C LEU A 487 17.42 11.38 27.02
N PRO A 488 18.18 10.34 26.61
CA PRO A 488 19.57 10.17 27.00
C PRO A 488 20.40 11.43 26.71
N LYS A 489 21.36 11.77 27.59
CA LYS A 489 22.14 13.03 27.52
C LYS A 489 22.85 13.26 26.16
N ASP A 490 23.20 12.20 25.43
CA ASP A 490 23.80 12.24 24.10
C ASP A 490 22.78 12.16 22.94
N GLY A 491 21.52 11.82 23.22
CA GLY A 491 20.40 12.01 22.29
C GLY A 491 20.19 13.48 21.89
N LYS A 492 20.73 14.41 22.69
CA LYS A 492 20.76 15.85 22.39
C LYS A 492 21.67 16.22 21.21
N LYS A 493 22.68 15.42 20.85
CA LYS A 493 23.60 15.73 19.72
C LYS A 493 23.10 15.20 18.37
N GLY A 494 22.17 14.25 18.34
CA GLY A 494 21.51 13.78 17.12
C GLY A 494 20.25 14.57 16.74
N ILE A 495 19.85 15.54 17.57
CA ILE A 495 18.63 16.35 17.44
C ILE A 495 19.01 17.85 17.36
N THR A 496 20.18 18.17 16.77
CA THR A 496 20.54 19.56 16.42
C THR A 496 20.34 19.81 14.92
N ASN A 497 19.77 20.98 14.63
CA ASN A 497 19.22 21.48 13.36
C ASN A 497 20.19 21.64 12.15
N GLY A 498 21.16 20.75 11.95
CA GLY A 498 22.23 20.94 10.94
C GLY A 498 22.46 19.79 9.96
N ASP A 499 22.36 18.53 10.38
CA ASP A 499 22.83 17.40 9.58
C ASP A 499 21.69 16.43 9.26
N VAL A 500 20.84 16.81 8.30
CA VAL A 500 19.88 15.88 7.69
C VAL A 500 20.61 15.11 6.60
N GLY A 501 21.15 13.95 6.98
CA GLY A 501 21.92 13.07 6.12
C GLY A 501 23.32 12.86 6.69
N PHE A 502 23.67 11.59 6.96
CA PHE A 502 24.92 11.13 7.59
C PHE A 502 25.06 11.37 9.10
N ILE A 503 24.57 10.41 9.90
CA ILE A 503 25.35 9.95 11.05
C ILE A 503 26.33 8.92 10.50
N ARG A 504 27.55 9.36 10.21
CA ARG A 504 28.68 8.49 9.89
C ARG A 504 28.93 7.55 11.09
N ILE A 505 29.15 6.26 10.83
CA ILE A 505 29.46 5.15 11.78
C ILE A 505 30.68 5.40 12.71
N LEU A 506 31.26 6.59 12.71
CA LEU A 506 32.46 6.92 13.49
C LEU A 506 32.21 7.36 14.95
N LEU A 507 30.97 7.67 15.35
CA LEU A 507 30.68 8.14 16.73
C LEU A 507 30.00 7.11 17.65
N TRP A 508 29.64 5.92 17.16
CA TRP A 508 28.94 4.89 17.95
C TRP A 508 29.85 3.90 18.67
N ARG A 509 31.17 4.16 18.72
CA ARG A 509 32.12 3.37 19.52
C ARG A 509 32.02 3.64 21.03
N GLN A 510 31.12 4.52 21.49
CA GLN A 510 31.05 4.96 22.90
C GLN A 510 29.68 4.91 23.60
N ASN A 511 28.56 4.57 22.95
CA ASN A 511 27.22 4.61 23.58
C ASN A 511 26.60 3.22 23.80
N ASN A 512 26.61 2.77 25.06
CA ASN A 512 26.19 1.45 25.55
C ASN A 512 24.65 1.30 25.77
N ILE A 513 23.79 1.60 24.79
CA ILE A 513 22.33 1.26 24.90
C ILE A 513 22.03 -0.13 24.34
N LEU A 514 22.83 -0.55 23.35
CA LEU A 514 22.75 -1.83 22.65
C LEU A 514 24.12 -2.51 22.71
N GLN A 515 24.16 -3.78 23.12
CA GLN A 515 25.36 -4.62 23.00
C GLN A 515 25.10 -5.70 21.95
N VAL A 516 25.57 -5.46 20.71
CA VAL A 516 25.53 -6.45 19.62
C VAL A 516 26.98 -6.85 19.28
N PRO A 517 27.31 -8.15 19.18
CA PRO A 517 28.63 -8.58 18.68
C PRO A 517 28.68 -8.49 17.15
N GLY A 518 29.56 -7.63 16.63
CA GLY A 518 29.90 -7.52 15.19
C GLY A 518 29.08 -6.46 14.44
N SER A 519 29.63 -5.26 14.29
CA SER A 519 28.98 -4.07 13.73
C SER A 519 29.50 -3.71 12.34
N ALA A 520 28.96 -4.32 11.28
CA ALA A 520 29.30 -3.95 9.90
C ALA A 520 28.11 -3.86 8.91
N ASP A 521 26.94 -4.45 9.16
CA ASP A 521 25.97 -4.71 8.07
C ASP A 521 24.70 -3.83 8.04
N ILE A 522 24.72 -2.63 8.66
CA ILE A 522 23.52 -1.75 8.79
C ILE A 522 23.61 -0.51 7.89
N GLU A 523 24.07 -0.67 6.65
CA GLU A 523 24.07 0.40 5.64
C GLU A 523 23.41 -0.07 4.35
N ASN A 524 22.08 -0.04 4.26
CA ASN A 524 21.36 0.37 3.03
C ASN A 524 19.82 0.33 3.15
N SER A 525 19.19 1.28 2.48
CA SER A 525 17.74 1.45 2.32
C SER A 525 17.11 0.32 1.50
N SER A 526 16.81 -0.81 2.13
CA SER A 526 15.95 -1.91 1.62
C SER A 526 15.58 -2.95 2.69
N PHE A 527 15.75 -2.67 3.98
CA PHE A 527 15.59 -3.67 5.05
C PHE A 527 14.14 -3.74 5.54
N LEU A 528 13.54 -4.93 5.48
CA LEU A 528 12.31 -5.25 6.22
C LEU A 528 12.71 -5.82 7.59
N VAL A 529 12.08 -5.31 8.65
CA VAL A 529 12.26 -5.85 10.00
C VAL A 529 11.00 -6.56 10.46
N VAL A 530 11.16 -7.80 10.92
CA VAL A 530 10.07 -8.58 11.52
C VAL A 530 10.25 -8.61 13.02
N ILE A 531 9.20 -8.22 13.75
CA ILE A 531 9.16 -8.31 15.21
C ILE A 531 8.12 -9.36 15.59
N LEU A 532 8.56 -10.41 16.27
CA LEU A 532 7.69 -11.44 16.85
C LEU A 532 7.47 -11.05 18.31
N LEU A 533 6.36 -10.36 18.58
CA LEU A 533 6.05 -9.91 19.93
C LEU A 533 5.64 -11.09 20.81
N ASP A 534 5.06 -12.11 20.21
CA ASP A 534 4.59 -13.33 20.88
C ASP A 534 5.21 -14.58 20.27
N THR A 535 5.48 -15.55 21.11
CA THR A 535 6.24 -16.77 20.80
C THR A 535 5.43 -17.82 20.07
N THR A 536 4.11 -17.63 19.91
CA THR A 536 3.29 -18.43 18.98
C THR A 536 3.86 -18.45 17.57
N TYR A 537 4.64 -17.43 17.20
CA TYR A 537 5.28 -17.27 15.88
C TYR A 537 6.76 -17.60 15.83
N LEU A 538 7.35 -17.98 16.96
CA LEU A 538 8.73 -18.46 17.02
C LEU A 538 8.71 -19.87 16.41
N CYS A 539 9.07 -19.98 15.12
CA CYS A 539 8.94 -21.24 14.40
C CYS A 539 10.19 -22.12 14.53
N SER A 540 9.88 -23.41 14.61
CA SER A 540 10.76 -24.53 14.78
C SER A 540 10.76 -25.32 13.46
N ASP A 541 11.90 -25.51 12.79
CA ASP A 541 11.99 -26.42 11.62
C ASP A 541 11.70 -27.86 12.05
N THR A 542 10.45 -28.32 11.93
CA THR A 542 10.14 -29.73 12.05
C THR A 542 9.85 -30.35 10.70
N MET A 543 10.90 -31.01 10.21
CA MET A 543 10.84 -32.17 9.33
C MET A 543 9.65 -33.08 9.65
N SER A 544 8.91 -33.45 8.61
CA SER A 544 8.14 -34.68 8.56
C SER A 544 9.08 -35.88 8.82
N GLY A 545 8.65 -36.80 9.69
CA GLY A 545 9.46 -37.91 10.16
C GLY A 545 9.79 -38.94 9.06
N ASN A 546 11.09 -39.12 8.83
CA ASN A 546 11.85 -40.33 8.51
C ASN A 546 11.15 -41.50 7.76
N ARG A 547 11.71 -41.86 6.59
CA ARG A 547 12.80 -42.85 6.50
C ARG A 547 13.65 -42.63 5.23
N THR A 548 14.92 -42.29 5.44
CA THR A 548 16.11 -42.51 4.60
C THR A 548 15.90 -42.80 3.10
N ASN A 549 16.32 -41.86 2.22
CA ASN A 549 17.27 -42.11 1.10
C ASN A 549 17.49 -40.85 0.26
N ALA A 550 18.66 -40.80 -0.39
CA ALA A 550 19.21 -39.74 -1.23
C ALA A 550 18.20 -38.95 -2.11
N ALA A 551 18.49 -37.66 -2.31
CA ALA A 551 17.76 -36.73 -3.16
C ALA A 551 17.24 -37.37 -4.46
N LYS A 552 15.91 -37.45 -4.57
CA LYS A 552 15.19 -37.82 -5.80
C LYS A 552 13.94 -36.94 -5.90
N ALA A 553 13.78 -36.27 -7.04
CA ALA A 553 12.52 -35.69 -7.47
C ALA A 553 11.45 -36.79 -7.51
N LYS A 554 10.29 -36.55 -6.91
CA LYS A 554 9.22 -37.55 -6.78
C LYS A 554 8.03 -37.11 -7.63
N VAL A 555 7.85 -37.76 -8.79
CA VAL A 555 6.65 -37.64 -9.64
C VAL A 555 5.58 -38.58 -9.07
N VAL A 556 4.39 -38.08 -8.76
CA VAL A 556 3.28 -38.85 -8.16
C VAL A 556 2.14 -39.00 -9.18
N PRO A 557 1.69 -40.22 -9.55
CA PRO A 557 0.52 -40.44 -10.41
C PRO A 557 -0.79 -40.42 -9.60
N ASN A 558 -1.91 -39.98 -10.20
CA ASN A 558 -3.23 -40.02 -9.57
C ASN A 558 -4.28 -40.68 -10.49
N ASP A 559 -4.95 -41.71 -9.98
CA ASP A 559 -6.01 -42.45 -10.66
C ASP A 559 -7.38 -42.17 -9.99
N THR A 560 -8.42 -42.08 -10.83
CA THR A 560 -9.86 -42.23 -10.54
C THR A 560 -10.63 -41.11 -9.81
N LEU A 561 -11.59 -40.47 -10.52
CA LEU A 561 -13.05 -40.64 -10.31
C LEU A 561 -13.85 -39.75 -11.30
N LYS A 562 -14.78 -40.40 -12.03
CA LYS A 562 -15.78 -39.81 -12.94
C LYS A 562 -17.16 -39.87 -12.30
N ALA A 563 -17.96 -38.83 -12.54
CA ALA A 563 -19.42 -38.75 -12.69
C ALA A 563 -19.87 -37.40 -12.08
N GLY A 564 -20.62 -36.51 -12.71
CA GLY A 564 -21.56 -36.59 -13.82
C GLY A 564 -22.77 -35.76 -13.40
N LEU A 565 -23.23 -34.80 -14.21
CA LEU A 565 -24.63 -34.36 -14.34
C LEU A 565 -24.73 -33.18 -15.31
N SER A 566 -25.88 -33.12 -15.94
CA SER A 566 -26.19 -32.55 -17.25
C SER A 566 -27.15 -31.35 -17.18
N SER A 567 -27.30 -30.69 -18.33
CA SER A 567 -28.44 -29.90 -18.81
C SER A 567 -28.54 -28.45 -18.30
N SER A 568 -29.07 -27.47 -19.02
CA SER A 568 -29.27 -27.14 -20.46
C SER A 568 -30.09 -25.84 -20.46
N ALA A 569 -29.71 -24.81 -21.22
CA ALA A 569 -30.66 -23.83 -21.77
C ALA A 569 -29.96 -22.95 -22.82
N GLU A 570 -30.65 -22.79 -23.94
CA GLU A 570 -30.25 -22.14 -25.20
C GLU A 570 -30.62 -20.62 -25.26
N PRO A 571 -30.14 -19.89 -26.30
CA PRO A 571 -29.88 -18.45 -26.26
C PRO A 571 -30.97 -17.60 -26.94
N ILE A 572 -30.91 -16.28 -26.74
CA ILE A 572 -31.69 -15.29 -27.50
C ILE A 572 -30.74 -14.43 -28.35
N THR A 573 -31.11 -14.34 -29.62
CA THR A 573 -30.45 -13.80 -30.81
C THR A 573 -30.24 -12.29 -30.88
N VAL A 574 -29.14 -11.95 -31.56
CA VAL A 574 -28.58 -10.65 -31.99
C VAL A 574 -29.29 -10.05 -33.21
N ILE A 575 -29.42 -8.72 -33.31
CA ILE A 575 -29.42 -7.97 -34.61
C ILE A 575 -28.89 -6.51 -34.42
N PRO A 576 -28.43 -5.76 -35.46
CA PRO A 576 -27.02 -5.45 -35.69
C PRO A 576 -26.67 -3.95 -35.93
N ASN A 577 -25.36 -3.73 -36.10
CA ASN A 577 -24.57 -2.51 -36.40
C ASN A 577 -25.08 -1.53 -37.49
N LEU A 578 -24.60 -0.28 -37.39
CA LEU A 578 -24.36 0.69 -38.49
C LEU A 578 -23.15 1.62 -38.10
N PRO A 579 -22.43 2.25 -39.05
CA PRO A 579 -20.97 2.19 -39.20
C PRO A 579 -20.22 3.49 -38.82
N PRO A 580 -18.87 3.48 -38.81
CA PRO A 580 -18.04 4.58 -38.30
C PRO A 580 -17.68 5.63 -39.35
N SER A 581 -17.46 6.87 -38.91
CA SER A 581 -16.79 7.92 -39.69
C SER A 581 -15.42 8.26 -39.10
N ASN A 582 -14.44 8.35 -40.01
CA ASN A 582 -13.00 8.49 -39.80
C ASN A 582 -12.54 9.91 -39.39
N GLY A 583 -11.36 9.95 -38.76
CA GLY A 583 -10.37 11.04 -38.82
C GLY A 583 -10.41 12.01 -37.62
N GLU A 584 -9.32 12.39 -36.96
CA GLU A 584 -7.88 12.31 -37.22
C GLU A 584 -7.09 12.37 -35.90
N GLN A 585 -5.89 11.80 -35.91
CA GLN A 585 -4.94 11.70 -34.80
C GLN A 585 -4.30 13.05 -34.45
N THR A 586 -4.09 13.28 -33.15
CA THR A 586 -2.87 13.96 -32.65
C THR A 586 -2.37 13.24 -31.40
N ALA A 587 -1.07 12.94 -31.39
CA ALA A 587 -0.35 12.19 -30.36
C ALA A 587 0.05 13.07 -29.16
N GLN A 588 0.07 12.53 -27.93
CA GLN A 588 1.20 12.61 -26.97
C GLN A 588 0.91 12.03 -25.54
N ASN A 589 1.94 11.35 -25.00
CA ASN A 589 2.37 11.18 -23.59
C ASN A 589 1.59 10.28 -22.59
N GLY A 590 2.01 9.02 -22.45
CA GLY A 590 1.45 8.02 -21.54
C GLY A 590 2.02 7.94 -20.10
N ASN A 591 3.07 8.70 -19.74
CA ASN A 591 3.74 8.54 -18.42
C ASN A 591 3.27 9.53 -17.32
N GLY A 592 2.53 10.59 -17.67
CA GLY A 592 2.04 11.59 -16.70
C GLY A 592 0.76 11.19 -15.97
N ASN A 593 -0.02 10.27 -16.53
CA ASN A 593 -1.39 9.99 -16.09
C ASN A 593 -1.47 9.10 -14.83
N VAL A 594 -0.49 8.20 -14.64
CA VAL A 594 -0.41 7.31 -13.47
C VAL A 594 -0.05 8.09 -12.20
N ASP A 595 0.93 9.00 -12.30
CA ASP A 595 1.38 9.84 -11.18
C ASP A 595 0.29 10.85 -10.75
N PHE A 596 -0.43 11.44 -11.71
CA PHE A 596 -1.57 12.31 -11.42
C PHE A 596 -2.72 11.56 -10.72
N THR A 597 -3.01 10.32 -11.12
CA THR A 597 -4.06 9.50 -10.49
C THR A 597 -3.76 9.20 -9.02
N VAL A 598 -2.49 8.97 -8.67
CA VAL A 598 -2.05 8.77 -7.28
C VAL A 598 -2.23 10.05 -6.47
N LYS A 599 -1.77 11.19 -7.00
CA LYS A 599 -1.91 12.51 -6.36
C LYS A 599 -3.37 12.88 -6.11
N ALA A 600 -4.23 12.70 -7.12
CA ALA A 600 -5.67 12.93 -7.00
C ALA A 600 -6.34 11.94 -6.02
N GLY A 601 -5.84 10.70 -5.94
CA GLY A 601 -6.29 9.70 -4.96
C GLY A 601 -5.98 10.11 -3.51
N LEU A 602 -4.77 10.59 -3.23
CA LEU A 602 -4.39 11.11 -1.91
C LEU A 602 -5.27 12.29 -1.50
N ALA A 603 -5.53 13.23 -2.42
CA ALA A 603 -6.39 14.38 -2.16
C ALA A 603 -7.84 13.97 -1.83
N ARG A 604 -8.35 12.88 -2.44
CA ARG A 604 -9.69 12.36 -2.16
C ARG A 604 -9.86 11.83 -0.72
N MET A 605 -8.79 11.42 -0.05
CA MET A 605 -8.85 10.95 1.35
C MET A 605 -9.20 12.08 2.35
N LEU A 606 -9.03 13.35 1.94
CA LEU A 606 -9.35 14.51 2.78
C LEU A 606 -10.85 14.89 2.72
N LYS A 607 -11.63 14.25 1.84
CA LYS A 607 -13.04 14.55 1.63
C LYS A 607 -13.85 14.37 2.92
N GLY A 608 -14.78 15.29 3.15
CA GLY A 608 -15.60 15.37 4.37
C GLY A 608 -14.85 15.99 5.55
N GLY A 609 -13.68 16.60 5.32
CA GLY A 609 -12.82 17.12 6.36
C GLY A 609 -12.63 18.64 6.37
N VAL A 610 -12.03 19.13 7.45
CA VAL A 610 -11.61 20.52 7.63
C VAL A 610 -10.09 20.62 7.50
N ILE A 611 -9.61 21.60 6.73
CA ILE A 611 -8.19 21.97 6.65
C ILE A 611 -8.02 23.32 7.34
N MET A 612 -7.15 23.39 8.35
CA MET A 612 -7.00 24.60 9.18
C MET A 612 -5.67 25.31 8.93
N ASP A 613 -5.73 26.62 8.69
CA ASP A 613 -4.56 27.51 8.63
C ASP A 613 -3.91 27.66 10.01
N VAL A 614 -2.61 27.39 10.15
CA VAL A 614 -1.87 27.41 11.42
C VAL A 614 -0.51 28.11 11.28
N VAL A 615 -0.13 28.91 12.28
CA VAL A 615 1.12 29.69 12.24
C VAL A 615 2.22 29.13 13.15
N ASN A 616 1.92 28.11 13.95
CA ASN A 616 2.89 27.46 14.83
C ASN A 616 2.44 26.03 15.20
N ALA A 617 3.36 25.28 15.81
CA ALA A 617 3.13 23.91 16.25
C ALA A 617 1.96 23.75 17.25
N GLU A 618 1.68 24.76 18.07
CA GLU A 618 0.60 24.67 19.06
C GLU A 618 -0.78 24.73 18.40
N GLN A 619 -0.97 25.66 17.46
CA GLN A 619 -2.20 25.74 16.67
C GLN A 619 -2.41 24.47 15.83
N ALA A 620 -1.33 23.90 15.29
CA ALA A 620 -1.37 22.63 14.57
C ALA A 620 -1.89 21.48 15.44
N ARG A 621 -1.42 21.36 16.69
CA ARG A 621 -1.94 20.38 17.65
C ARG A 621 -3.41 20.60 17.96
N ILE A 622 -3.81 21.84 18.21
CA ILE A 622 -5.23 22.17 18.47
C ILE A 622 -6.10 21.78 17.27
N ALA A 623 -5.64 22.04 16.04
CA ALA A 623 -6.35 21.64 14.83
C ALA A 623 -6.49 20.11 14.71
N GLU A 624 -5.40 19.36 14.94
CA GLU A 624 -5.43 17.90 14.95
C GLU A 624 -6.37 17.35 16.03
N GLU A 625 -6.29 17.87 17.26
CA GLU A 625 -7.15 17.46 18.38
C GLU A 625 -8.62 17.78 18.14
N ALA A 626 -8.92 18.85 17.40
CA ALA A 626 -10.26 19.18 16.97
C ALA A 626 -10.82 18.23 15.89
N GLY A 627 -9.96 17.43 15.24
CA GLY A 627 -10.32 16.50 14.17
C GLY A 627 -10.14 17.05 12.76
N ALA A 628 -9.28 18.06 12.56
CA ALA A 628 -8.90 18.50 11.22
C ALA A 628 -8.24 17.34 10.44
N VAL A 629 -8.51 17.25 9.13
CA VAL A 629 -7.92 16.21 8.27
C VAL A 629 -6.56 16.59 7.71
N ALA A 630 -6.21 17.88 7.73
CA ALA A 630 -4.90 18.42 7.40
C ALA A 630 -4.74 19.84 8.00
N VAL A 631 -3.51 20.34 8.04
CA VAL A 631 -3.21 21.74 8.41
C VAL A 631 -2.46 22.46 7.30
N MET A 632 -2.63 23.77 7.21
CA MET A 632 -1.96 24.65 6.25
C MET A 632 -1.01 25.58 7.00
N ALA A 633 0.29 25.41 6.80
CA ALA A 633 1.33 26.24 7.41
C ALA A 633 1.46 27.58 6.69
N LEU A 634 1.36 28.68 7.46
CA LEU A 634 1.59 30.04 6.99
C LEU A 634 2.19 30.93 8.09
N GLU A 635 3.17 31.76 7.77
CA GLU A 635 3.87 32.61 8.75
C GLU A 635 3.03 33.80 9.18
N ARG A 636 2.30 34.39 8.23
CA ARG A 636 1.39 35.51 8.48
C ARG A 636 0.00 35.15 7.98
N VAL A 637 -0.98 35.41 8.82
CA VAL A 637 -2.38 35.16 8.49
C VAL A 637 -2.89 36.24 7.52
N PRO A 638 -3.90 35.95 6.69
CA PRO A 638 -4.39 36.90 5.69
C PRO A 638 -4.82 38.26 6.26
N ALA A 639 -5.42 38.28 7.46
CA ALA A 639 -5.80 39.52 8.14
C ALA A 639 -4.57 40.39 8.50
N ASP A 640 -3.46 39.76 8.92
CA ASP A 640 -2.24 40.48 9.30
C ASP A 640 -1.51 40.99 8.06
N ILE A 641 -1.49 40.19 6.98
CA ILE A 641 -0.95 40.62 5.67
C ILE A 641 -1.66 41.89 5.17
N ARG A 642 -2.97 42.03 5.42
CA ARG A 642 -3.74 43.23 5.07
C ARG A 642 -3.40 44.42 5.96
N ALA A 643 -3.34 44.21 7.28
CA ALA A 643 -3.09 45.27 8.25
C ALA A 643 -1.69 45.86 8.13
N GLU A 644 -0.68 45.02 7.90
CA GLU A 644 0.73 45.43 7.78
C GLU A 644 1.08 45.93 6.38
N GLY A 645 0.36 45.46 5.35
CA GLY A 645 0.70 45.69 3.96
C GLY A 645 2.01 45.01 3.51
N GLY A 646 2.45 45.32 2.29
CA GLY A 646 3.72 44.82 1.74
C GLY A 646 3.62 43.47 1.00
N VAL A 647 4.78 42.82 0.81
CA VAL A 647 4.91 41.58 0.02
C VAL A 647 4.82 40.36 0.94
N ALA A 648 3.84 39.49 0.70
CA ALA A 648 3.68 38.20 1.36
C ALA A 648 4.40 37.09 0.58
N ARG A 649 5.17 36.25 1.28
CA ARG A 649 6.06 35.22 0.69
C ARG A 649 5.80 33.85 1.32
N MET A 650 6.40 32.80 0.75
CA MET A 650 6.43 31.47 1.35
C MET A 650 6.99 31.55 2.79
N SER A 651 6.42 30.74 3.68
CA SER A 651 6.79 30.71 5.09
C SER A 651 8.16 30.08 5.31
N ASP A 652 8.80 30.43 6.43
CA ASP A 652 10.09 29.88 6.80
C ASP A 652 10.06 28.33 6.85
N PRO A 653 10.96 27.63 6.12
CA PRO A 653 11.01 26.17 6.11
C PRO A 653 11.20 25.52 7.48
N LYS A 654 11.87 26.19 8.43
CA LYS A 654 12.03 25.72 9.81
C LYS A 654 10.68 25.69 10.53
N MET A 655 9.89 26.75 10.40
CA MET A 655 8.54 26.83 10.99
C MET A 655 7.65 25.71 10.44
N ILE A 656 7.70 25.46 9.12
CA ILE A 656 6.93 24.37 8.48
C ILE A 656 7.37 23.01 9.05
N LYS A 657 8.68 22.76 9.17
CA LYS A 657 9.22 21.52 9.76
C LYS A 657 8.81 21.35 11.23
N GLU A 658 8.75 22.42 12.01
CA GLU A 658 8.27 22.39 13.39
C GLU A 658 6.79 22.01 13.47
N ILE A 659 5.96 22.53 12.56
CA ILE A 659 4.55 22.14 12.43
C ILE A 659 4.44 20.66 12.03
N MET A 660 5.16 20.22 10.99
CA MET A 660 5.21 18.81 10.55
C MET A 660 5.64 17.85 11.66
N ALA A 661 6.58 18.25 12.51
CA ALA A 661 7.03 17.43 13.63
C ALA A 661 5.99 17.36 14.78
N SER A 662 5.01 18.28 14.79
CA SER A 662 4.05 18.44 15.89
C SER A 662 2.73 17.69 15.69
N VAL A 663 2.39 17.33 14.45
CA VAL A 663 1.12 16.67 14.08
C VAL A 663 1.35 15.42 13.23
N THR A 664 0.36 14.53 13.18
CA THR A 664 0.37 13.28 12.42
C THR A 664 -0.51 13.32 11.17
N ILE A 665 -1.36 14.33 11.07
CA ILE A 665 -2.16 14.67 9.87
C ILE A 665 -1.31 15.41 8.82
N PRO A 666 -1.66 15.33 7.53
CA PRO A 666 -0.94 16.01 6.45
C PRO A 666 -0.73 17.51 6.69
N VAL A 667 0.46 17.99 6.36
CA VAL A 667 0.83 19.42 6.41
C VAL A 667 1.00 19.96 5.00
N MET A 668 0.21 20.99 4.71
CA MET A 668 0.26 21.77 3.48
C MET A 668 1.06 23.06 3.71
N ALA A 669 1.69 23.59 2.66
CA ALA A 669 2.36 24.88 2.74
C ALA A 669 2.08 25.74 1.51
N LYS A 670 2.00 27.07 1.72
CA LYS A 670 1.69 28.02 0.65
C LYS A 670 2.94 28.43 -0.14
N ALA A 671 2.83 28.41 -1.46
CA ALA A 671 3.79 29.00 -2.39
C ALA A 671 3.14 30.14 -3.17
N ARG A 672 3.94 31.12 -3.60
CA ARG A 672 3.47 32.21 -4.46
C ARG A 672 3.13 31.66 -5.84
N ILE A 673 2.08 32.23 -6.45
CA ILE A 673 1.69 31.94 -7.83
C ILE A 673 2.89 32.17 -8.77
N GLY A 674 3.20 31.14 -9.57
CA GLY A 674 4.31 31.12 -10.52
C GLY A 674 5.71 30.88 -9.94
N HIS A 675 5.86 30.71 -8.62
CA HIS A 675 7.17 30.59 -7.98
C HIS A 675 7.64 29.13 -7.85
N PHE A 676 8.01 28.48 -8.96
CA PHE A 676 8.39 27.05 -8.98
C PHE A 676 9.54 26.70 -8.02
N VAL A 677 10.46 27.64 -7.73
CA VAL A 677 11.58 27.42 -6.77
C VAL A 677 11.08 27.32 -5.32
N GLU A 678 10.00 28.04 -4.97
CA GLU A 678 9.39 27.89 -3.62
C GLU A 678 8.79 26.50 -3.51
N CYS A 679 8.13 26.03 -4.58
CA CYS A 679 7.59 24.68 -4.63
C CYS A 679 8.69 23.61 -4.53
N GLN A 680 9.85 23.81 -5.14
CA GLN A 680 11.00 22.90 -5.01
C GLN A 680 11.51 22.81 -3.57
N ILE A 681 11.58 23.95 -2.88
CA ILE A 681 11.98 24.01 -1.47
C ILE A 681 10.96 23.26 -0.60
N LEU A 682 9.66 23.51 -0.79
CA LEU A 682 8.59 22.85 -0.06
C LEU A 682 8.59 21.33 -0.27
N GLN A 683 8.77 20.88 -1.51
CA GLN A 683 8.91 19.44 -1.80
C GLN A 683 10.15 18.85 -1.12
N ALA A 684 11.28 19.56 -1.11
CA ALA A 684 12.52 19.08 -0.52
C ALA A 684 12.45 18.94 1.01
N ILE A 685 11.66 19.78 1.69
CA ILE A 685 11.40 19.63 3.13
C ILE A 685 10.35 18.56 3.44
N GLY A 686 9.67 18.03 2.43
CA GLY A 686 8.75 16.91 2.53
C GLY A 686 7.33 17.28 2.93
N VAL A 687 6.84 18.48 2.59
CA VAL A 687 5.42 18.81 2.82
C VAL A 687 4.52 17.86 2.04
N ASP A 688 3.34 17.56 2.58
CA ASP A 688 2.40 16.62 1.98
C ASP A 688 1.67 17.23 0.77
N TYR A 689 1.42 18.54 0.80
CA TYR A 689 0.80 19.29 -0.31
C TYR A 689 1.40 20.70 -0.44
N ILE A 690 1.38 21.22 -1.67
CA ILE A 690 1.71 22.62 -1.96
C ILE A 690 0.45 23.37 -2.39
N ASP A 691 0.11 24.46 -1.70
CA ASP A 691 -0.96 25.37 -2.11
C ASP A 691 -0.37 26.55 -2.87
N GLU A 692 -0.55 26.56 -4.19
CA GLU A 692 -0.20 27.69 -5.03
C GLU A 692 -1.27 28.77 -4.85
N SER A 693 -0.98 29.77 -4.01
CA SER A 693 -2.01 30.56 -3.33
C SER A 693 -2.03 32.04 -3.72
N GLU A 694 -3.23 32.52 -4.02
CA GLU A 694 -3.58 33.92 -4.25
C GLU A 694 -3.45 34.82 -3.00
N VAL A 695 -3.39 34.19 -1.82
CA VAL A 695 -3.21 34.86 -0.53
C VAL A 695 -1.84 35.52 -0.44
N LEU A 696 -0.81 34.88 -1.01
CA LEU A 696 0.53 35.44 -1.08
C LEU A 696 0.63 36.44 -2.25
N THR A 697 1.66 37.29 -2.23
CA THR A 697 1.90 38.19 -3.37
C THR A 697 2.38 37.36 -4.56
N PRO A 698 1.71 37.40 -5.73
CA PRO A 698 2.14 36.63 -6.89
C PRO A 698 3.60 36.92 -7.26
N ALA A 699 4.34 35.88 -7.64
CA ALA A 699 5.70 36.04 -8.16
C ALA A 699 5.70 36.21 -9.68
N ASP A 700 4.78 35.52 -10.35
CA ASP A 700 4.44 35.71 -11.76
C ASP A 700 2.94 35.99 -11.85
N HIS A 701 2.56 37.07 -12.54
CA HIS A 701 1.17 37.44 -12.77
C HIS A 701 0.55 36.76 -14.00
N ALA A 702 1.38 36.21 -14.88
CA ALA A 702 0.99 35.59 -16.14
C ALA A 702 0.94 34.06 -16.03
N HIS A 703 1.88 33.45 -15.31
CA HIS A 703 2.03 31.99 -15.29
C HIS A 703 1.83 31.39 -13.90
N HIS A 704 1.14 30.25 -13.90
CA HIS A 704 1.13 29.32 -12.77
C HIS A 704 2.29 28.30 -12.92
N VAL A 705 2.65 27.66 -11.82
CA VAL A 705 3.66 26.60 -11.82
C VAL A 705 3.16 25.39 -12.62
N GLU A 706 4.02 24.80 -13.44
CA GLU A 706 3.80 23.50 -14.09
C GLU A 706 3.97 22.37 -13.05
N LYS A 707 2.88 21.73 -12.65
CA LYS A 707 2.83 20.88 -11.43
C LYS A 707 3.17 19.43 -11.74
N HIS A 708 3.06 18.99 -13.00
CA HIS A 708 3.42 17.64 -13.41
C HIS A 708 4.90 17.31 -13.16
N ALA A 709 5.77 18.32 -13.04
CA ALA A 709 7.18 18.16 -12.73
C ALA A 709 7.49 17.81 -11.26
N PHE A 710 6.50 17.87 -10.37
CA PHE A 710 6.67 17.65 -8.93
C PHE A 710 6.03 16.33 -8.51
N LYS A 711 6.59 15.65 -7.51
CA LYS A 711 5.98 14.45 -6.90
C LYS A 711 4.91 14.82 -5.87
N VAL A 712 5.11 15.94 -5.17
CA VAL A 712 4.15 16.43 -4.18
C VAL A 712 2.87 16.94 -4.88
N PRO A 713 1.66 16.60 -4.37
CA PRO A 713 0.40 17.08 -4.93
C PRO A 713 0.19 18.59 -4.69
N PHE A 714 -0.54 19.22 -5.62
CA PHE A 714 -0.84 20.65 -5.60
C PHE A 714 -2.32 20.94 -5.32
N VAL A 715 -2.56 21.99 -4.55
CA VAL A 715 -3.84 22.63 -4.31
C VAL A 715 -3.84 23.99 -5.02
N CYS A 716 -4.93 24.31 -5.74
CA CYS A 716 -5.08 25.60 -6.41
C CYS A 716 -6.45 26.22 -6.22
N GLY A 717 -6.48 27.55 -6.17
CA GLY A 717 -7.71 28.34 -6.12
C GLY A 717 -8.39 28.48 -7.48
N CYS A 718 -9.72 28.45 -7.53
CA CYS A 718 -10.53 28.85 -8.70
C CYS A 718 -11.73 29.72 -8.33
N ARG A 719 -12.21 30.54 -9.27
CA ARG A 719 -13.48 31.31 -9.14
C ARG A 719 -14.63 30.75 -10.00
N ASN A 720 -14.28 30.04 -11.06
CA ASN A 720 -15.19 29.52 -12.08
C ASN A 720 -14.62 28.20 -12.65
N LEU A 721 -15.40 27.53 -13.47
CA LEU A 721 -15.05 26.25 -14.09
C LEU A 721 -13.82 26.38 -14.98
N GLY A 722 -13.70 27.46 -15.75
CA GLY A 722 -12.55 27.71 -16.62
C GLY A 722 -11.22 27.71 -15.87
N GLU A 723 -11.14 28.48 -14.78
CA GLU A 723 -9.97 28.50 -13.89
C GLU A 723 -9.67 27.11 -13.31
N ALA A 724 -10.70 26.40 -12.81
CA ALA A 724 -10.53 25.08 -12.22
C ALA A 724 -9.91 24.09 -13.22
N LEU A 725 -10.45 24.03 -14.45
CA LEU A 725 -9.97 23.10 -15.47
C LEU A 725 -8.57 23.45 -15.98
N ARG A 726 -8.19 24.73 -16.05
CA ARG A 726 -6.80 25.13 -16.35
C ARG A 726 -5.84 24.65 -15.28
N ARG A 727 -6.17 24.86 -13.99
CA ARG A 727 -5.32 24.40 -12.88
C ARG A 727 -5.18 22.87 -12.83
N ILE A 728 -6.26 22.13 -13.12
CA ILE A 728 -6.22 20.67 -13.25
C ILE A 728 -5.31 20.26 -14.41
N SER A 729 -5.41 20.94 -15.55
CA SER A 729 -4.55 20.70 -16.72
C SER A 729 -3.06 20.88 -16.40
N GLU A 730 -2.73 21.88 -15.59
CA GLU A 730 -1.37 22.14 -15.10
C GLU A 730 -0.91 21.11 -14.04
N GLY A 731 -1.78 20.20 -13.59
CA GLY A 731 -1.46 19.13 -12.64
C GLY A 731 -1.93 19.33 -11.20
N ALA A 732 -2.90 20.22 -10.94
CA ALA A 732 -3.50 20.37 -9.61
C ALA A 732 -4.31 19.13 -9.22
N ALA A 733 -3.96 18.53 -8.08
CA ALA A 733 -4.60 17.33 -7.54
C ALA A 733 -5.85 17.64 -6.69
N MET A 734 -6.00 18.91 -6.29
CA MET A 734 -7.11 19.44 -5.53
C MET A 734 -7.42 20.87 -6.00
N ILE A 735 -8.70 21.19 -6.11
CA ILE A 735 -9.18 22.54 -6.32
C ILE A 735 -9.82 23.05 -5.03
N ARG A 736 -9.65 24.34 -4.77
CA ARG A 736 -10.44 25.07 -3.77
C ARG A 736 -11.09 26.30 -4.39
N THR A 737 -12.35 26.59 -4.08
CA THR A 737 -12.95 27.86 -4.49
C THR A 737 -12.30 29.00 -3.73
N LYS A 738 -11.96 30.07 -4.44
CA LYS A 738 -11.41 31.28 -3.84
C LYS A 738 -12.51 31.98 -3.04
N GLY A 739 -12.15 32.50 -1.89
CA GLY A 739 -12.96 33.46 -1.15
C GLY A 739 -12.10 34.65 -0.77
N GLU A 740 -12.67 35.64 -0.10
CA GLU A 740 -11.88 36.78 0.36
C GLU A 740 -11.19 36.42 1.68
N ALA A 741 -9.91 36.05 1.59
CA ALA A 741 -9.17 35.55 2.74
C ALA A 741 -9.01 36.64 3.82
N GLY A 742 -9.27 36.29 5.09
CA GLY A 742 -9.09 37.18 6.23
C GLY A 742 -10.23 38.17 6.50
N THR A 743 -11.38 38.03 5.82
CA THR A 743 -12.55 38.90 6.05
C THR A 743 -13.62 38.27 6.93
N GLY A 744 -13.62 36.95 7.12
CA GLY A 744 -14.71 36.26 7.83
C GLY A 744 -16.07 36.36 7.13
N ASP A 745 -16.10 36.76 5.86
CA ASP A 745 -17.31 36.92 5.05
C ASP A 745 -17.35 35.85 3.95
N VAL A 746 -18.26 34.88 4.12
CA VAL A 746 -18.39 33.67 3.28
C VAL A 746 -18.99 33.95 1.90
N VAL A 747 -19.51 35.16 1.64
CA VAL A 747 -20.26 35.50 0.42
C VAL A 747 -19.51 35.15 -0.87
N GLU A 748 -18.20 35.42 -0.91
CA GLU A 748 -17.39 35.13 -2.09
C GLU A 748 -17.16 33.63 -2.30
N ALA A 749 -16.94 32.87 -1.22
CA ALA A 749 -16.81 31.41 -1.29
C ALA A 749 -18.12 30.78 -1.80
N VAL A 750 -19.28 31.26 -1.31
CA VAL A 750 -20.61 30.85 -1.79
C VAL A 750 -20.78 31.20 -3.26
N ARG A 751 -20.42 32.42 -3.67
CA ARG A 751 -20.56 32.87 -5.06
C ARG A 751 -19.79 31.96 -6.00
N HIS A 752 -18.50 31.75 -5.75
CA HIS A 752 -17.65 30.95 -6.63
C HIS A 752 -18.05 29.46 -6.63
N MET A 753 -18.47 28.90 -5.49
CA MET A 753 -18.98 27.53 -5.46
C MET A 753 -20.26 27.38 -6.29
N ARG A 754 -21.19 28.34 -6.20
CA ARG A 754 -22.40 28.35 -7.04
C ARG A 754 -22.07 28.54 -8.52
N THR A 755 -21.12 29.42 -8.85
CA THR A 755 -20.66 29.63 -10.23
C THR A 755 -20.11 28.35 -10.83
N VAL A 756 -19.17 27.68 -10.15
CA VAL A 756 -18.60 26.40 -10.59
C VAL A 756 -19.70 25.35 -10.79
N ASN A 757 -20.59 25.18 -9.81
CA ASN A 757 -21.68 24.19 -9.92
C ASN A 757 -22.67 24.52 -11.06
N ALA A 758 -23.01 25.79 -11.26
CA ALA A 758 -23.90 26.22 -12.33
C ALA A 758 -23.28 25.99 -13.72
N GLU A 759 -22.00 26.31 -13.87
CA GLU A 759 -21.26 26.09 -15.12
C GLU A 759 -21.08 24.59 -15.43
N ILE A 760 -20.84 23.76 -14.41
CA ILE A 760 -20.81 22.29 -14.57
C ILE A 760 -22.18 21.77 -14.98
N ALA A 761 -23.25 22.22 -14.32
CA ALA A 761 -24.61 21.80 -14.65
C ALA A 761 -25.03 22.25 -16.06
N HIS A 762 -24.58 23.42 -16.50
CA HIS A 762 -24.76 23.91 -17.87
C HIS A 762 -24.01 23.04 -18.87
N ALA A 763 -22.72 22.77 -18.64
CA ALA A 763 -21.90 21.90 -19.48
C ALA A 763 -22.46 20.47 -19.57
N SER A 764 -23.01 19.92 -18.47
CA SER A 764 -23.57 18.57 -18.41
C SER A 764 -24.79 18.36 -19.31
N ARG A 765 -25.42 19.44 -19.80
CA ARG A 765 -26.59 19.40 -20.69
C ARG A 765 -26.25 19.70 -22.15
N MET A 766 -24.99 20.02 -22.44
CA MET A 766 -24.53 20.39 -23.77
C MET A 766 -24.08 19.17 -24.57
N SER A 767 -24.26 19.25 -25.88
CA SER A 767 -23.67 18.31 -26.84
C SER A 767 -22.16 18.49 -26.96
N ASP A 768 -21.47 17.49 -27.52
CA ASP A 768 -20.02 17.53 -27.75
C ASP A 768 -19.58 18.73 -28.62
N THR A 769 -20.44 19.18 -29.55
CA THR A 769 -20.20 20.36 -30.39
C THR A 769 -20.30 21.65 -29.58
N GLU A 770 -21.33 21.79 -28.74
CA GLU A 770 -21.52 22.95 -27.86
C GLU A 770 -20.42 23.02 -26.79
N LEU A 771 -19.97 21.88 -26.26
CA LEU A 771 -18.85 21.80 -25.32
C LEU A 771 -17.53 22.30 -25.93
N ARG A 772 -17.29 22.10 -27.24
CA ARG A 772 -16.11 22.68 -27.92
C ARG A 772 -16.16 24.20 -28.00
N VAL A 773 -17.36 24.78 -28.15
CA VAL A 773 -17.54 26.24 -28.13
C VAL A 773 -17.32 26.76 -26.71
N LEU A 774 -17.98 26.14 -25.73
CA LEU A 774 -17.83 26.51 -24.32
C LEU A 774 -16.37 26.42 -23.86
N ALA A 775 -15.63 25.38 -24.25
CA ALA A 775 -14.21 25.22 -23.95
C ALA A 775 -13.36 26.41 -24.42
N LYS A 776 -13.68 27.00 -25.58
CA LYS A 776 -13.01 28.20 -26.09
C LYS A 776 -13.39 29.43 -25.27
N ASP A 777 -14.67 29.58 -24.95
CA ASP A 777 -15.19 30.75 -24.23
C ASP A 777 -14.62 30.84 -22.80
N ILE A 778 -14.59 29.71 -22.08
CA ILE A 778 -14.05 29.65 -20.71
C ILE A 778 -12.53 29.42 -20.68
N GLN A 779 -11.90 29.24 -21.84
CA GLN A 779 -10.48 28.99 -22.02
C GLN A 779 -9.99 27.78 -21.22
N ALA A 780 -10.66 26.64 -21.41
CA ALA A 780 -10.35 25.38 -20.73
C ALA A 780 -10.07 24.24 -21.72
N PRO A 781 -9.29 23.22 -21.33
CA PRO A 781 -9.09 22.04 -22.15
C PRO A 781 -10.41 21.31 -22.39
N PHE A 782 -10.72 21.06 -23.67
CA PHE A 782 -11.97 20.43 -24.08
C PHE A 782 -12.17 19.05 -23.44
N GLU A 783 -11.13 18.21 -23.39
CA GLU A 783 -11.24 16.85 -22.82
C GLU A 783 -11.60 16.88 -21.33
N LEU A 784 -10.99 17.78 -20.54
CA LEU A 784 -11.32 17.94 -19.13
C LEU A 784 -12.72 18.52 -18.92
N LEU A 785 -13.15 19.44 -19.78
CA LEU A 785 -14.52 19.98 -19.74
C LEU A 785 -15.55 18.89 -20.06
N LYS A 786 -15.27 18.06 -21.06
CA LYS A 786 -16.11 16.92 -21.46
C LYS A 786 -16.20 15.87 -20.35
N GLU A 787 -15.07 15.53 -19.72
CA GLU A 787 -15.05 14.64 -18.56
C GLU A 787 -15.88 15.23 -17.41
N THR A 788 -15.68 16.51 -17.09
CA THR A 788 -16.42 17.21 -16.03
C THR A 788 -17.92 17.24 -16.29
N ALA A 789 -18.34 17.51 -17.54
CA ALA A 789 -19.73 17.49 -17.96
C ALA A 789 -20.35 16.08 -17.83
N LYS A 790 -19.59 15.03 -18.17
CA LYS A 790 -20.03 13.64 -18.01
C LYS A 790 -20.15 13.23 -16.54
N LEU A 791 -19.23 13.69 -15.68
CA LEU A 791 -19.22 13.38 -14.25
C LEU A 791 -20.25 14.18 -13.45
N GLY A 792 -20.68 15.35 -13.94
CA GLY A 792 -21.49 16.30 -13.19
C GLY A 792 -20.75 16.93 -12.00
N ARG A 793 -19.43 16.82 -11.95
CA ARG A 793 -18.52 17.36 -10.93
C ARG A 793 -17.10 17.48 -11.48
N LEU A 794 -16.23 18.23 -10.80
CA LEU A 794 -14.80 18.26 -11.13
C LEU A 794 -14.16 16.86 -10.97
N PRO A 795 -13.16 16.51 -11.80
CA PRO A 795 -12.47 15.21 -11.75
C PRO A 795 -11.59 15.04 -10.49
N VAL A 796 -11.21 16.15 -9.86
CA VAL A 796 -10.54 16.21 -8.55
C VAL A 796 -11.49 16.70 -7.45
N VAL A 797 -11.07 16.64 -6.18
CA VAL A 797 -11.88 17.17 -5.07
C VAL A 797 -11.94 18.70 -5.09
N ASN A 798 -13.08 19.24 -4.69
CA ASN A 798 -13.35 20.68 -4.65
C ASN A 798 -13.69 21.16 -3.23
N PHE A 799 -12.78 21.90 -2.60
CA PHE A 799 -12.97 22.44 -1.26
C PHE A 799 -13.43 23.90 -1.30
N ALA A 800 -14.12 24.39 -0.27
CA ALA A 800 -14.38 25.82 -0.12
C ALA A 800 -13.28 26.49 0.71
N ALA A 801 -12.82 27.68 0.31
CA ALA A 801 -11.89 28.48 1.08
C ALA A 801 -12.29 29.95 1.15
N GLY A 802 -11.90 30.63 2.24
CA GLY A 802 -12.12 32.05 2.47
C GLY A 802 -13.46 32.37 3.10
N GLY A 803 -13.45 33.24 4.13
CA GLY A 803 -14.66 33.77 4.75
C GLY A 803 -15.45 32.81 5.66
N ILE A 804 -15.10 31.52 5.73
CA ILE A 804 -15.77 30.56 6.62
C ILE A 804 -15.39 30.87 8.07
N ALA A 805 -16.37 31.32 8.86
CA ALA A 805 -16.14 31.77 10.22
C ALA A 805 -16.90 30.95 11.28
N THR A 806 -18.07 30.43 10.93
CA THR A 806 -18.97 29.74 11.85
C THR A 806 -19.19 28.28 11.46
N PRO A 807 -19.64 27.42 12.40
CA PRO A 807 -20.10 26.07 12.05
C PRO A 807 -21.21 26.09 10.98
N ALA A 808 -22.09 27.10 11.01
CA ALA A 808 -23.14 27.30 10.02
C ALA A 808 -22.58 27.61 8.62
N ASP A 809 -21.53 28.44 8.51
CA ASP A 809 -20.86 28.71 7.23
C ASP A 809 -20.24 27.44 6.66
N ALA A 810 -19.57 26.65 7.50
CA ALA A 810 -18.97 25.39 7.09
C ALA A 810 -20.03 24.39 6.59
N ALA A 811 -21.13 24.25 7.33
CA ALA A 811 -22.26 23.40 6.95
C ALA A 811 -22.92 23.89 5.65
N LEU A 812 -23.11 25.21 5.48
CA LEU A 812 -23.61 25.79 4.24
C LEU A 812 -22.74 25.39 3.04
N MET A 813 -21.42 25.52 3.15
CA MET A 813 -20.52 25.14 2.07
C MET A 813 -20.64 23.64 1.74
N MET A 814 -20.70 22.77 2.74
CA MET A 814 -20.92 21.33 2.50
C MET A 814 -22.28 21.05 1.81
N GLN A 815 -23.36 21.73 2.21
CA GLN A 815 -24.67 21.62 1.55
C GLN A 815 -24.67 22.15 0.12
N LEU A 816 -23.79 23.10 -0.21
CA LEU A 816 -23.57 23.56 -1.59
C LEU A 816 -22.75 22.58 -2.43
N GLY A 817 -22.35 21.43 -1.90
CA GLY A 817 -21.69 20.36 -2.64
C GLY A 817 -20.16 20.41 -2.61
N CYS A 818 -19.56 21.13 -1.67
CA CYS A 818 -18.11 21.07 -1.45
C CYS A 818 -17.71 19.68 -0.94
N ASP A 819 -16.52 19.21 -1.34
CA ASP A 819 -15.92 17.99 -0.80
C ASP A 819 -15.27 18.22 0.58
N GLY A 820 -15.10 19.48 1.03
CA GLY A 820 -14.55 19.86 2.33
C GLY A 820 -14.34 21.38 2.44
N VAL A 821 -13.78 21.85 3.54
CA VAL A 821 -13.58 23.30 3.79
C VAL A 821 -12.18 23.63 4.31
N PHE A 822 -11.66 24.78 3.89
CA PHE A 822 -10.50 25.44 4.49
C PHE A 822 -10.98 26.50 5.46
N VAL A 823 -10.44 26.48 6.67
CA VAL A 823 -10.77 27.47 7.69
C VAL A 823 -9.54 28.26 8.07
N GLY A 824 -9.70 29.58 8.04
CA GLY A 824 -8.62 30.51 8.32
C GLY A 824 -8.21 30.47 9.80
N SER A 825 -6.98 30.90 10.04
CA SER A 825 -6.35 30.97 11.37
C SER A 825 -7.00 31.98 12.32
N GLY A 826 -8.03 32.72 11.87
CA GLY A 826 -8.88 33.55 12.73
C GLY A 826 -9.51 32.77 13.89
N ILE A 827 -9.72 31.46 13.74
CA ILE A 827 -10.16 30.58 14.84
C ILE A 827 -9.24 30.71 16.05
N PHE A 828 -7.93 30.74 15.83
CA PHE A 828 -6.92 30.78 16.90
C PHE A 828 -6.78 32.15 17.56
N LYS A 829 -7.44 33.18 17.02
CA LYS A 829 -7.54 34.51 17.63
C LYS A 829 -8.81 34.68 18.46
N SER A 830 -9.67 33.65 18.55
CA SER A 830 -10.88 33.66 19.38
C SER A 830 -10.62 33.22 20.82
N GLY A 831 -11.53 33.56 21.75
CA GLY A 831 -11.36 33.28 23.19
C GLY A 831 -11.25 31.80 23.56
N ASP A 832 -11.82 30.88 22.76
CA ASP A 832 -11.66 29.43 22.91
C ASP A 832 -11.49 28.77 21.54
N ALA A 833 -10.24 28.75 21.07
CA ALA A 833 -9.87 28.23 19.76
C ALA A 833 -10.17 26.72 19.61
N ALA A 834 -9.98 25.93 20.66
CA ALA A 834 -10.17 24.48 20.62
C ALA A 834 -11.65 24.12 20.51
N LYS A 835 -12.51 24.76 21.30
CA LYS A 835 -13.97 24.56 21.22
C LYS A 835 -14.51 24.93 19.85
N ARG A 836 -14.09 26.08 19.31
CA ARG A 836 -14.51 26.56 17.99
C ARG A 836 -14.02 25.67 16.85
N ALA A 837 -12.75 25.26 16.88
CA ALA A 837 -12.19 24.34 15.89
C ALA A 837 -12.98 23.03 15.87
N LYS A 838 -13.26 22.46 17.05
CA LYS A 838 -14.04 21.22 17.19
C LYS A 838 -15.47 21.39 16.67
N ALA A 839 -16.13 22.50 16.99
CA ALA A 839 -17.48 22.80 16.51
C ALA A 839 -17.56 22.83 14.97
N ILE A 840 -16.57 23.43 14.31
CA ILE A 840 -16.53 23.49 12.84
C ILE A 840 -16.29 22.11 12.23
N VAL A 841 -15.39 21.29 12.80
CA VAL A 841 -15.18 19.89 12.36
C VAL A 841 -16.46 19.07 12.50
N GLN A 842 -17.16 19.19 13.62
CA GLN A 842 -18.43 18.52 13.85
C GLN A 842 -19.51 19.00 12.87
N ALA A 843 -19.57 20.29 12.57
CA ALA A 843 -20.51 20.82 11.59
C ALA A 843 -20.22 20.35 10.15
N VAL A 844 -18.97 20.13 9.77
CA VAL A 844 -18.64 19.52 8.47
C VAL A 844 -19.05 18.06 8.43
N THR A 845 -18.89 17.33 9.53
CA THR A 845 -19.28 15.91 9.63
C THR A 845 -20.81 15.74 9.61
N HIS A 846 -21.52 16.61 10.32
CA HIS A 846 -22.97 16.56 10.53
C HIS A 846 -23.73 17.68 9.80
N TYR A 847 -23.20 18.12 8.66
CA TYR A 847 -23.66 19.32 7.94
C TYR A 847 -25.14 19.31 7.52
N ASN A 848 -25.78 18.15 7.50
CA ASN A 848 -27.20 17.95 7.15
C ASN A 848 -28.11 17.71 8.36
N ASP A 849 -27.60 17.76 9.60
CA ASP A 849 -28.40 17.60 10.83
C ASP A 849 -28.55 18.95 11.56
N PRO A 850 -29.69 19.66 11.40
CA PRO A 850 -29.92 20.94 12.05
C PRO A 850 -29.86 20.89 13.58
N LYS A 851 -30.13 19.73 14.20
CA LYS A 851 -30.09 19.62 15.67
C LYS A 851 -28.65 19.62 16.16
N ILE A 852 -27.78 18.82 15.53
CA ILE A 852 -26.35 18.82 15.85
C ILE A 852 -25.74 20.18 15.51
N LEU A 853 -26.11 20.79 14.38
CA LEU A 853 -25.63 22.12 14.01
C LEU A 853 -26.03 23.20 15.03
N ALA A 854 -27.24 23.11 15.61
CA ALA A 854 -27.65 24.00 16.70
C ALA A 854 -26.76 23.77 17.93
N GLU A 855 -26.62 22.53 18.40
CA GLU A 855 -25.82 22.16 19.57
C GLU A 855 -24.36 22.61 19.46
N VAL A 856 -23.69 22.31 18.34
CA VAL A 856 -22.27 22.68 18.16
C VAL A 856 -22.08 24.18 17.94
N SER A 857 -23.14 24.94 17.67
CA SER A 857 -23.08 26.40 17.53
C SER A 857 -23.25 27.13 18.86
N GLU A 858 -23.54 26.44 19.96
CA GLU A 858 -23.75 27.03 21.27
C GLU A 858 -22.44 27.42 21.97
N ASP A 859 -22.44 28.59 22.63
CA ASP A 859 -21.40 29.05 23.55
C ASP A 859 -19.96 29.04 22.98
N LEU A 860 -19.78 29.39 21.70
CA LEU A 860 -18.46 29.38 21.04
C LEU A 860 -17.52 30.54 21.45
N GLY A 861 -17.96 31.41 22.37
CA GLY A 861 -17.23 32.60 22.79
C GLY A 861 -17.43 33.78 21.83
N GLU A 862 -16.56 34.78 21.92
CA GLU A 862 -16.68 36.02 21.15
C GLU A 862 -16.75 35.79 19.63
N ALA A 863 -17.53 36.61 18.92
CA ALA A 863 -17.60 36.53 17.47
C ALA A 863 -16.22 36.82 16.85
N MET A 864 -15.88 36.10 15.78
CA MET A 864 -14.67 36.41 15.03
C MET A 864 -14.84 37.74 14.31
N VAL A 865 -13.83 38.60 14.40
CA VAL A 865 -13.83 39.92 13.76
C VAL A 865 -13.85 39.74 12.24
N GLY A 866 -14.85 40.33 11.59
CA GLY A 866 -15.02 40.29 10.14
C GLY A 866 -14.91 41.66 9.48
N ILE A 867 -14.60 41.67 8.18
CA ILE A 867 -14.54 42.84 7.31
C ILE A 867 -15.57 42.62 6.20
N ASN A 868 -16.44 43.61 5.97
CA ASN A 868 -17.41 43.52 4.87
C ASN A 868 -16.69 43.63 3.52
N THR A 869 -16.80 42.59 2.69
CA THR A 869 -16.12 42.49 1.38
C THR A 869 -16.61 43.52 0.35
N GLY A 870 -17.84 44.02 0.50
CA GLY A 870 -18.44 45.04 -0.36
C GLY A 870 -17.86 46.44 -0.16
N ALA A 871 -17.26 46.70 1.01
CA ALA A 871 -16.66 47.99 1.35
C ALA A 871 -15.16 48.07 1.00
N MET A 872 -14.57 47.00 0.47
CA MET A 872 -13.14 46.91 0.15
C MET A 872 -12.83 47.40 -1.26
N GLU A 873 -11.72 48.12 -1.42
CA GLU A 873 -11.22 48.56 -2.72
C GLU A 873 -10.75 47.36 -3.57
N PRO A 874 -10.91 47.37 -4.91
CA PRO A 874 -10.54 46.24 -5.76
C PRO A 874 -9.09 45.76 -5.60
N LYS A 875 -8.16 46.68 -5.32
CA LYS A 875 -6.73 46.39 -5.10
C LYS A 875 -6.45 45.62 -3.80
N GLU A 876 -7.37 45.70 -2.83
CA GLU A 876 -7.25 45.02 -1.55
C GLU A 876 -7.77 43.58 -1.65
N LYS A 877 -8.61 43.28 -2.65
CA LYS A 877 -9.17 41.94 -2.85
C LYS A 877 -8.10 40.97 -3.34
N MET A 878 -7.96 39.84 -2.66
CA MET A 878 -6.99 38.79 -2.97
C MET A 878 -7.56 37.75 -3.93
N GLN A 879 -8.87 37.54 -3.92
CA GLN A 879 -9.53 36.50 -4.73
C GLN A 879 -9.33 36.66 -6.25
N GLY A 880 -9.05 37.88 -6.71
CA GLY A 880 -8.84 38.19 -8.12
C GLY A 880 -7.43 37.88 -8.64
N ARG A 881 -6.49 37.48 -7.78
CA ARG A 881 -5.11 37.16 -8.18
C ARG A 881 -5.01 35.74 -8.73
N GLY A 882 -4.12 35.53 -9.70
CA GLY A 882 -3.92 34.25 -10.39
C GLY A 882 -5.06 33.93 -11.34
N TRP A 883 -4.87 34.15 -12.63
CA TRP A 883 -5.90 34.04 -13.68
C TRP A 883 -6.06 32.63 -14.25
#